data_AF-M9LXM6-F1
#
_entry.id   AF-M9LXM6-F1
#
_cell.length_a   1.000
_cell.length_b   1.000
_cell.length_c   1.000
_cell.angle_alpha   90.00
_cell.angle_beta   90.00
_cell.angle_gamma   90.00
#
_symmetry.space_group_name_H-M   'P 1'
#
loop_
_entity.id
_entity.type
_entity.pdbx_description
1 polymer ?
#
loop_
_entity_poly.entity_id
_entity_poly.type
_entity_poly.pdbx_seq_one_letter_code
_entity_poly.pdbx_strand_id
1 'polypeptide(L)'
;MRAASALAIKEFPSSTGQAGAEGELSSEAAKSAGISDPQPRSLNSEARKHGPYSMAELNSLSYRELTDLLVSITWEEIPELFKYNDDTHRFYADEARFQAMVDRLKDSGTRFTPEDDQGIPTLITVLRSGYYLGFYNKELAWLDEPAYQDKMLPAIKAILENPAFTWGTDIQNEVIGATGSMISNSSADPDIVNRLAGLVQSFTDRADVLTDDNAASVAFHDVLKGVGYVLMWRMKDPNREAAFKGSIDAYVEQLFRMAQHGPTSADKLWLTNTASYYTGSLGRYYSEPQQANRVLTQIMQTAPALGELYFVVADQIVQHYAGTDANGRRIDLDDLKQRGKERYLPQRVEFDDGRFVFRTGSQLSKRQLQRLYWAAKEVQAQFHRVIGNDQPLEPRNTDDVLTVVIYNNQNEYRMNSYLYGHTTENGGIYIEDEGTFYTYSSMGKQRSLEERFRHEFVHYLQFRYEIPGMWGQGPLYKTGRMQWFDEGGAEFFAGATRTKGIQPRKSVVYNLREDDLGGRFTVADTVNSQYGSWKFYEYSYALYDYLYHQDFKTLDRIQHAIRFNDAAAYEQQLALISGNPRVNDAYQRSIEEQIARYHSVSVPFVSNAYMRTLKPKPVRDIYSEIAAVAGLRDTIAKERKSHFFRSFELRGTYIGGIAAGNEQDWQAMNRLTDGFLQALSEQPWNGYKTVTAYFTNYRVNEEGRFVYDVVFHGKLPTDNSVGQYTNDNGEQRNADHEPNNAWEQAVQQDGTGKPVYGKLSDTDRVDIYCFDVGKDEQWNIQLKTKQAQGATWMLYHESNLDDYAAKPTQLRGTSSDGSIAAEPGTYYLYIYALGHEEQSYRLVVRPETGARQKHNQKRELPPFEETEPNDHPDTANGLIHVGQSLSGTLNGGDWEDVFLIDVDQPSLLQIKLERLLGTDVSWMWYPEGNKERPPLTPTAIDGNRMSAKFKVESGRYYLHVYKHNAEDIHYMLQVR
;
A
#
# COMPACT_ATOMS: atom_id res chain seq x y z
N MET A 1 28.70 -0.66 12.67
CA MET A 1 27.47 -1.43 13.02
C MET A 1 26.32 -0.95 12.16
N ARG A 2 26.43 -1.11 10.84
CA ARG A 2 25.48 -0.63 9.82
C ARG A 2 25.45 -1.66 8.69
N ALA A 3 24.25 -1.84 8.13
CA ALA A 3 23.92 -2.56 6.89
C ALA A 3 24.15 -4.09 6.90
N ALA A 4 23.12 -4.83 7.30
CA ALA A 4 22.92 -6.22 6.89
C ALA A 4 21.50 -6.34 6.32
N SER A 5 21.44 -6.52 5.00
CA SER A 5 20.38 -7.16 4.21
C SER A 5 18.92 -6.99 4.67
N ALA A 6 18.26 -5.98 4.11
CA ALA A 6 16.82 -6.02 3.85
C ALA A 6 16.55 -7.08 2.75
N LEU A 7 16.42 -8.34 3.17
CA LEU A 7 15.76 -9.47 2.50
C LEU A 7 15.63 -10.60 3.54
N ALA A 8 14.97 -10.24 4.64
CA ALA A 8 14.51 -11.16 5.69
C ALA A 8 13.00 -10.98 5.81
N ILE A 9 12.23 -11.86 5.20
CA ILE A 9 10.81 -11.97 5.52
C ILE A 9 10.70 -12.53 6.94
N LYS A 10 10.12 -11.69 7.80
CA LYS A 10 9.57 -11.96 9.14
C LYS A 10 10.54 -12.52 10.20
N GLU A 11 11.32 -11.62 10.80
CA GLU A 11 11.67 -11.75 12.23
C GLU A 11 10.98 -10.62 13.00
N PHE A 12 10.09 -10.99 13.92
CA PHE A 12 9.53 -10.07 14.91
C PHE A 12 10.66 -9.54 15.81
N PRO A 13 10.88 -8.22 15.93
CA PRO A 13 11.80 -7.71 16.93
C PRO A 13 11.07 -7.70 18.28
N SER A 14 11.55 -8.49 19.25
CA SER A 14 11.22 -8.28 20.66
C SER A 14 12.37 -7.57 21.37
N SER A 15 12.00 -6.48 22.03
CA SER A 15 12.82 -5.59 22.83
C SER A 15 13.60 -6.32 23.92
N THR A 16 14.93 -6.25 23.92
CA THR A 16 15.76 -6.66 25.06
C THR A 16 16.08 -5.46 25.95
N GLY A 17 15.16 -5.17 26.87
CA GLY A 17 15.45 -4.33 28.04
C GLY A 17 15.94 -5.22 29.19
N GLN A 18 17.23 -5.16 29.49
CA GLN A 18 17.80 -5.72 30.72
C GLN A 18 17.14 -5.09 31.95
N ALA A 19 16.59 -5.92 32.84
CA ALA A 19 16.36 -5.56 34.23
C ALA A 19 16.66 -6.77 35.11
N GLY A 20 17.75 -6.69 35.86
CA GLY A 20 17.96 -7.52 37.04
C GLY A 20 17.18 -6.95 38.22
N ALA A 21 16.63 -7.83 39.05
CA ALA A 21 16.60 -7.72 40.51
C ALA A 21 15.95 -8.98 41.09
N GLU A 22 16.56 -9.44 42.17
CA GLU A 22 16.30 -10.64 42.95
C GLU A 22 14.91 -10.63 43.62
N GLY A 23 14.40 -11.83 43.88
CA GLY A 23 13.18 -12.04 44.66
C GLY A 23 12.87 -13.53 44.76
N GLU A 24 13.62 -14.25 45.60
CA GLU A 24 13.29 -15.61 46.03
C GLU A 24 11.86 -15.67 46.60
N LEU A 25 11.03 -16.56 46.08
CA LEU A 25 9.87 -17.08 46.80
C LEU A 25 9.87 -18.61 46.72
N SER A 26 9.81 -19.19 47.91
CA SER A 26 10.10 -20.57 48.27
C SER A 26 9.12 -21.60 47.68
N SER A 27 9.71 -22.72 47.27
CA SER A 27 9.04 -24.00 47.00
C SER A 27 8.38 -24.56 48.27
N GLU A 28 7.06 -24.46 48.41
CA GLU A 28 6.28 -25.37 49.27
C GLU A 28 4.76 -25.21 49.07
N ALA A 29 4.26 -25.65 47.91
CA ALA A 29 2.84 -25.97 47.72
C ALA A 29 2.62 -26.93 46.53
N ALA A 30 3.50 -27.92 46.37
CA ALA A 30 3.34 -29.00 45.39
C ALA A 30 3.34 -30.34 46.12
N LYS A 31 2.19 -30.71 46.69
CA LYS A 31 1.83 -32.09 47.09
C LYS A 31 0.42 -32.13 47.69
N SER A 32 -0.60 -32.17 46.83
CA SER A 32 -1.78 -33.05 46.98
C SER A 32 -2.89 -32.66 46.00
N ALA A 33 -2.87 -33.23 44.81
CA ALA A 33 -4.07 -33.55 44.05
C ALA A 33 -3.63 -34.53 42.96
N GLY A 34 -3.93 -35.82 43.17
CA GLY A 34 -3.72 -36.82 42.13
C GLY A 34 -4.60 -36.49 40.93
N ILE A 35 -3.97 -36.13 39.82
CA ILE A 35 -4.60 -36.09 38.50
C ILE A 35 -4.03 -37.31 37.77
N SER A 36 -4.90 -38.27 37.48
CA SER A 36 -4.61 -39.47 36.70
C SER A 36 -4.17 -39.11 35.28
N ASP A 37 -3.23 -39.89 34.73
CA ASP A 37 -2.88 -39.88 33.30
C ASP A 37 -4.16 -39.92 32.42
N PRO A 38 -4.29 -39.08 31.39
CA PRO A 38 -5.35 -39.24 30.40
C PRO A 38 -5.06 -40.49 29.57
N GLN A 39 -6.03 -41.41 29.48
CA GLN A 39 -5.95 -42.50 28.52
C GLN A 39 -5.94 -41.96 27.08
N PRO A 40 -5.15 -42.55 26.17
CA PRO A 40 -5.14 -42.20 24.76
C PRO A 40 -6.52 -42.44 24.14
N ARG A 41 -7.10 -41.41 23.52
CA ARG A 41 -8.30 -41.52 22.70
C ARG A 41 -7.87 -41.74 21.25
N SER A 42 -8.23 -42.90 20.69
CA SER A 42 -8.10 -43.15 19.26
C SER A 42 -9.03 -42.22 18.48
N LEU A 43 -8.49 -41.47 17.52
CA LEU A 43 -9.28 -40.74 16.53
C LEU A 43 -9.73 -41.73 15.45
N ASN A 44 -11.04 -42.04 15.42
CA ASN A 44 -11.67 -42.63 14.24
C ASN A 44 -11.62 -41.60 13.10
N SER A 45 -10.92 -41.96 12.03
CA SER A 45 -10.43 -41.09 10.95
C SER A 45 -11.46 -40.67 9.90
N GLU A 46 -12.75 -40.52 10.20
CA GLU A 46 -13.76 -40.22 9.15
C GLU A 46 -14.74 -39.08 9.44
N ALA A 47 -14.52 -38.21 10.44
CA ALA A 47 -15.52 -37.19 10.79
C ALA A 47 -15.00 -35.81 11.24
N ARG A 48 -13.86 -35.32 10.74
CA ARG A 48 -13.44 -33.92 11.01
C ARG A 48 -13.29 -33.13 9.71
N LYS A 49 -14.20 -32.18 9.49
CA LYS A 49 -14.09 -31.13 8.47
C LYS A 49 -13.56 -29.84 9.11
N HIS A 50 -12.45 -29.35 8.59
CA HIS A 50 -11.93 -27.97 8.59
C HIS A 50 -12.00 -27.15 9.89
N GLY A 51 -10.93 -27.23 10.71
CA GLY A 51 -10.59 -26.25 11.73
C GLY A 51 -9.10 -26.37 12.10
N PRO A 52 -8.43 -25.29 12.56
CA PRO A 52 -7.01 -25.33 12.92
C PRO A 52 -6.74 -26.29 14.09
N TYR A 53 -5.56 -26.90 14.10
CA TYR A 53 -5.05 -27.74 15.18
C TYR A 53 -4.35 -26.89 16.24
N SER A 54 -4.81 -27.02 17.49
CA SER A 54 -4.15 -26.39 18.63
C SER A 54 -2.94 -27.19 19.09
N MET A 55 -1.98 -26.52 19.74
CA MET A 55 -0.82 -27.21 20.31
C MET A 55 -1.22 -28.16 21.46
N ALA A 56 -2.31 -27.86 22.16
CA ALA A 56 -2.91 -28.75 23.16
C ALA A 56 -3.38 -30.09 22.54
N GLU A 57 -3.99 -30.05 21.36
CA GLU A 57 -4.39 -31.26 20.64
C GLU A 57 -3.18 -32.07 20.17
N LEU A 58 -2.17 -31.40 19.58
CA LEU A 58 -0.95 -32.08 19.14
C LEU A 58 -0.20 -32.74 20.31
N ASN A 59 -0.22 -32.11 21.50
CA ASN A 59 0.30 -32.68 22.74
C ASN A 59 -0.40 -33.97 23.20
N SER A 60 -1.63 -34.23 22.75
CA SER A 60 -2.45 -35.37 23.17
C SER A 60 -2.28 -36.62 22.30
N LEU A 61 -1.65 -36.49 21.13
CA LEU A 61 -1.44 -37.58 20.18
C LEU A 61 -0.24 -38.44 20.57
N SER A 62 -0.30 -39.74 20.26
CA SER A 62 0.92 -40.55 20.28
C SER A 62 1.91 -40.07 19.22
N TYR A 63 3.20 -40.36 19.38
CA TYR A 63 4.22 -39.89 18.42
C TYR A 63 3.93 -40.34 16.98
N ARG A 64 3.40 -41.56 16.81
CA ARG A 64 2.99 -42.06 15.51
C ARG A 64 1.82 -41.27 14.93
N GLU A 65 0.74 -41.11 15.71
CA GLU A 65 -0.44 -40.34 15.27
C GLU A 65 -0.08 -38.89 14.95
N LEU A 66 0.80 -38.27 15.76
CA LEU A 66 1.34 -36.95 15.50
C LEU A 66 2.07 -36.90 14.17
N THR A 67 3.05 -37.79 13.96
CA THR A 67 3.85 -37.78 12.73
C THR A 67 3.05 -38.15 11.48
N ASP A 68 2.03 -39.01 11.61
CA ASP A 68 1.11 -39.36 10.52
C ASP A 68 0.16 -38.19 10.20
N LEU A 69 -0.28 -37.44 11.22
CA LEU A 69 -1.05 -36.21 11.02
C LEU A 69 -0.20 -35.14 10.32
N LEU A 70 1.01 -34.87 10.82
CA LEU A 70 1.88 -33.80 10.29
C LEU A 70 2.24 -33.97 8.81
N VAL A 71 2.23 -35.20 8.27
CA VAL A 71 2.45 -35.40 6.83
C VAL A 71 1.20 -35.24 5.96
N SER A 72 0.03 -35.07 6.58
CA SER A 72 -1.27 -34.98 5.90
C SER A 72 -1.89 -33.58 5.92
N ILE A 73 -1.24 -32.64 6.61
CA ILE A 73 -1.74 -31.27 6.82
C ILE A 73 -0.69 -30.25 6.39
N THR A 74 -1.12 -29.01 6.20
CA THR A 74 -0.18 -27.90 6.02
C THR A 74 0.12 -27.22 7.36
N TRP A 75 1.30 -26.62 7.48
CA TRP A 75 1.72 -26.00 8.75
C TRP A 75 0.86 -24.79 9.13
N GLU A 76 0.18 -24.12 8.17
CA GLU A 76 -0.73 -23.01 8.46
C GLU A 76 -1.94 -23.45 9.29
N GLU A 77 -2.26 -24.75 9.27
CA GLU A 77 -3.31 -25.32 10.12
C GLU A 77 -2.92 -25.34 11.60
N ILE A 78 -1.70 -24.92 11.98
CA ILE A 78 -1.19 -24.84 13.36
C ILE A 78 -0.85 -23.37 13.72
N PRO A 79 -1.83 -22.52 14.07
CA PRO A 79 -1.64 -21.06 14.21
C PRO A 79 -0.79 -20.64 15.42
N GLU A 80 -0.53 -21.55 16.36
CA GLU A 80 0.25 -21.31 17.57
C GLU A 80 1.74 -21.67 17.41
N LEU A 81 2.14 -22.21 16.26
CA LEU A 81 3.41 -22.92 16.08
C LEU A 81 4.66 -22.11 16.51
N PHE A 82 4.69 -20.81 16.21
CA PHE A 82 5.79 -19.91 16.54
C PHE A 82 5.54 -19.05 17.80
N LYS A 83 4.45 -19.31 18.55
CA LYS A 83 4.11 -18.56 19.76
C LYS A 83 4.60 -19.30 20.99
N TYR A 84 5.35 -18.62 21.85
CA TYR A 84 5.74 -19.21 23.13
C TYR A 84 4.56 -19.21 24.10
N ASN A 85 4.09 -20.39 24.50
CA ASN A 85 3.03 -20.61 25.49
C ASN A 85 3.26 -21.96 26.19
N ASP A 86 2.42 -22.28 27.17
CA ASP A 86 2.58 -23.52 27.96
C ASP A 86 2.49 -24.79 27.08
N ASP A 87 1.66 -24.78 26.05
CA ASP A 87 1.47 -25.92 25.15
C ASP A 87 2.63 -26.10 24.16
N THR A 88 3.17 -25.03 23.58
CA THR A 88 4.37 -25.10 22.72
C THR A 88 5.61 -25.44 23.54
N HIS A 89 5.74 -24.90 24.75
CA HIS A 89 6.78 -25.30 25.69
C HIS A 89 6.70 -26.79 25.99
N ARG A 90 5.53 -27.32 26.39
CA ARG A 90 5.34 -28.75 26.65
C ARG A 90 5.62 -29.61 25.41
N PHE A 91 5.24 -29.13 24.23
CA PHE A 91 5.44 -29.86 22.99
C PHE A 91 6.91 -30.02 22.65
N TYR A 92 7.70 -28.94 22.77
CA TYR A 92 9.11 -28.94 22.42
C TYR A 92 10.03 -29.38 23.56
N ALA A 93 9.59 -29.36 24.82
CA ALA A 93 10.34 -29.93 25.94
C ALA A 93 10.41 -31.47 25.91
N ASP A 94 9.58 -32.13 25.11
CA ASP A 94 9.56 -33.58 24.91
C ASP A 94 10.60 -34.00 23.84
N GLU A 95 11.81 -34.38 24.29
CA GLU A 95 12.91 -34.78 23.40
C GLU A 95 12.55 -35.99 22.53
N ALA A 96 11.81 -36.97 23.07
CA ALA A 96 11.45 -38.17 22.32
C ALA A 96 10.46 -37.85 21.19
N ARG A 97 9.55 -36.91 21.42
CA ARG A 97 8.67 -36.38 20.37
C ARG A 97 9.43 -35.64 19.29
N PHE A 98 10.37 -34.76 19.70
CA PHE A 98 11.21 -34.05 18.74
C PHE A 98 11.98 -35.04 17.86
N GLN A 99 12.60 -36.05 18.48
CA GLN A 99 13.29 -37.12 17.75
C GLN A 99 12.37 -37.90 16.81
N ALA A 100 11.14 -38.22 17.24
CA ALA A 100 10.18 -38.92 16.38
C ALA A 100 9.83 -38.10 15.11
N MET A 101 9.72 -36.77 15.22
CA MET A 101 9.52 -35.90 14.06
C MET A 101 10.76 -35.84 13.15
N VAL A 102 11.97 -35.84 13.72
CA VAL A 102 13.23 -35.92 12.94
C VAL A 102 13.33 -37.24 12.19
N ASP A 103 13.00 -38.36 12.85
CA ASP A 103 13.00 -39.69 12.25
C ASP A 103 11.95 -39.78 11.14
N ARG A 104 10.74 -39.23 11.35
CA ARG A 104 9.72 -39.13 10.31
C ARG A 104 10.19 -38.31 9.12
N LEU A 105 10.86 -37.18 9.35
CA LEU A 105 11.39 -36.34 8.27
C LEU A 105 12.44 -37.10 7.45
N LYS A 106 13.35 -37.81 8.12
CA LYS A 106 14.34 -38.67 7.44
C LYS A 106 13.65 -39.70 6.54
N ASP A 107 12.63 -40.37 7.07
CA ASP A 107 11.82 -41.36 6.37
C ASP A 107 11.11 -40.76 5.15
N SER A 108 10.43 -39.61 5.31
CA SER A 108 9.81 -38.88 4.22
C SER A 108 10.83 -38.44 3.16
N GLY A 109 12.01 -37.99 3.59
CA GLY A 109 13.13 -37.63 2.73
C GLY A 109 13.55 -38.75 1.78
N THR A 110 13.52 -40.01 2.22
CA THR A 110 13.84 -41.16 1.34
C THR A 110 12.74 -41.53 0.34
N ARG A 111 11.52 -41.02 0.50
CA ARG A 111 10.33 -41.50 -0.22
C ARG A 111 9.63 -40.48 -1.11
N PHE A 112 9.88 -39.18 -0.92
CA PHE A 112 9.19 -38.16 -1.71
C PHE A 112 9.48 -38.30 -3.21
N THR A 113 8.50 -37.93 -4.03
CA THR A 113 8.55 -37.99 -5.49
C THR A 113 8.20 -36.62 -6.07
N PRO A 114 8.29 -36.41 -7.40
CA PRO A 114 7.85 -35.16 -8.02
C PRO A 114 6.37 -34.81 -7.81
N GLU A 115 5.55 -35.78 -7.38
CA GLU A 115 4.09 -35.67 -7.20
C GLU A 115 3.65 -35.70 -5.73
N ASP A 116 4.54 -36.03 -4.79
CA ASP A 116 4.21 -36.20 -3.38
C ASP A 116 5.42 -35.81 -2.51
N ASP A 117 5.29 -34.71 -1.76
CA ASP A 117 6.32 -34.16 -0.88
C ASP A 117 6.51 -34.95 0.43
N GLN A 118 5.67 -35.96 0.68
CA GLN A 118 5.64 -36.75 1.91
C GLN A 118 5.56 -35.89 3.19
N GLY A 119 4.93 -34.70 3.10
CA GLY A 119 4.77 -33.75 4.19
C GLY A 119 6.07 -33.11 4.68
N ILE A 120 7.13 -33.14 3.89
CA ILE A 120 8.43 -32.55 4.23
C ILE A 120 8.32 -31.06 4.63
N PRO A 121 7.61 -30.19 3.88
CA PRO A 121 7.48 -28.77 4.24
C PRO A 121 6.87 -28.54 5.62
N THR A 122 5.81 -29.28 5.96
CA THR A 122 5.15 -29.20 7.28
C THR A 122 6.06 -29.71 8.40
N LEU A 123 6.66 -30.88 8.24
CA LEU A 123 7.60 -31.44 9.22
C LEU A 123 8.78 -30.50 9.49
N ILE A 124 9.37 -29.93 8.43
CA ILE A 124 10.44 -28.96 8.53
C ILE A 124 9.96 -27.72 9.28
N THR A 125 8.81 -27.16 8.94
CA THR A 125 8.31 -25.92 9.57
C THR A 125 8.02 -26.11 11.06
N VAL A 126 7.47 -27.27 11.44
CA VAL A 126 7.28 -27.64 12.85
C VAL A 126 8.63 -27.74 13.58
N LEU A 127 9.60 -28.46 13.04
CA LEU A 127 10.93 -28.58 13.64
C LEU A 127 11.66 -27.22 13.74
N ARG A 128 11.57 -26.39 12.69
CA ARG A 128 12.12 -25.03 12.68
C ARG A 128 11.53 -24.16 13.77
N SER A 129 10.23 -24.27 14.03
CA SER A 129 9.61 -23.51 15.13
C SER A 129 10.10 -23.94 16.50
N GLY A 130 10.45 -25.21 16.70
CA GLY A 130 11.12 -25.68 17.91
C GLY A 130 12.48 -25.00 18.11
N TYR A 131 13.33 -24.97 17.07
CA TYR A 131 14.61 -24.25 17.12
C TYR A 131 14.45 -22.75 17.34
N TYR A 132 13.46 -22.13 16.69
CA TYR A 132 13.13 -20.72 16.88
C TYR A 132 12.76 -20.43 18.34
N LEU A 133 11.84 -21.20 18.92
CA LEU A 133 11.43 -21.04 20.31
C LEU A 133 12.59 -21.34 21.27
N GLY A 134 13.44 -22.31 20.96
CA GLY A 134 14.65 -22.61 21.73
C GLY A 134 15.66 -21.47 21.75
N PHE A 135 15.84 -20.76 20.64
CA PHE A 135 16.73 -19.60 20.57
C PHE A 135 16.23 -18.43 21.43
N TYR A 136 14.92 -18.17 21.43
CA TYR A 136 14.34 -17.00 22.11
C TYR A 136 13.93 -17.26 23.57
N ASN A 137 13.74 -18.52 23.97
CA ASN A 137 13.20 -18.86 25.29
C ASN A 137 14.13 -19.81 26.04
N LYS A 138 14.63 -19.35 27.20
CA LYS A 138 15.64 -20.05 28.01
C LYS A 138 15.20 -21.46 28.43
N GLU A 139 13.89 -21.69 28.55
CA GLU A 139 13.30 -22.97 28.94
C GLU A 139 13.48 -24.06 27.86
N LEU A 140 13.69 -23.65 26.61
CA LEU A 140 13.93 -24.53 25.46
C LEU A 140 15.35 -24.35 24.88
N ALA A 141 16.26 -23.67 25.58
CA ALA A 141 17.58 -23.30 25.08
C ALA A 141 18.45 -24.49 24.64
N TRP A 142 18.19 -25.68 25.17
CA TRP A 142 18.86 -26.92 24.80
C TRP A 142 18.68 -27.27 23.31
N LEU A 143 17.59 -26.83 22.66
CA LEU A 143 17.38 -26.99 21.23
C LEU A 143 18.35 -26.14 20.39
N ASP A 144 18.85 -25.02 20.93
CA ASP A 144 19.82 -24.15 20.25
C ASP A 144 21.29 -24.62 20.44
N GLU A 145 21.50 -25.71 21.18
CA GLU A 145 22.84 -26.26 21.36
C GLU A 145 23.36 -26.90 20.04
N PRO A 146 24.63 -26.64 19.65
CA PRO A 146 25.17 -27.17 18.39
C PRO A 146 25.07 -28.69 18.25
N ALA A 147 25.30 -29.43 19.34
CA ALA A 147 25.19 -30.89 19.35
C ALA A 147 23.76 -31.37 19.06
N TYR A 148 22.75 -30.59 19.47
CA TYR A 148 21.36 -30.91 19.21
C TYR A 148 20.95 -30.55 17.78
N GLN A 149 21.41 -29.41 17.27
CA GLN A 149 21.23 -29.02 15.88
C GLN A 149 21.80 -30.05 14.88
N ASP A 150 22.92 -30.70 15.24
CA ASP A 150 23.53 -31.76 14.44
C ASP A 150 22.65 -33.03 14.32
N LYS A 151 21.64 -33.22 15.17
CA LYS A 151 20.67 -34.33 15.03
C LYS A 151 19.86 -34.25 13.73
N MET A 152 19.79 -33.09 13.08
CA MET A 152 19.12 -32.92 11.79
C MET A 152 19.93 -33.46 10.60
N LEU A 153 21.25 -33.62 10.75
CA LEU A 153 22.13 -33.98 9.63
C LEU A 153 21.70 -35.28 8.91
N PRO A 154 21.30 -36.37 9.60
CA PRO A 154 20.85 -37.59 8.92
C PRO A 154 19.55 -37.40 8.12
N ALA A 155 18.62 -36.57 8.60
CA ALA A 155 17.37 -36.30 7.89
C ALA A 155 17.61 -35.43 6.65
N ILE A 156 18.44 -34.39 6.79
CA ILE A 156 18.85 -33.55 5.65
C ILE A 156 19.55 -34.41 4.59
N LYS A 157 20.50 -35.27 4.99
CA LYS A 157 21.19 -36.18 4.05
C LYS A 157 20.24 -37.13 3.33
N ALA A 158 19.24 -37.68 4.03
CA ALA A 158 18.24 -38.53 3.40
C ALA A 158 17.42 -37.81 2.32
N ILE A 159 17.08 -36.53 2.54
CA ILE A 159 16.42 -35.69 1.52
C ILE A 159 17.36 -35.45 0.33
N LEU A 160 18.61 -35.03 0.59
CA LEU A 160 19.59 -34.74 -0.47
C LEU A 160 19.97 -35.97 -1.31
N GLU A 161 19.85 -37.18 -0.76
CA GLU A 161 20.13 -38.44 -1.45
C GLU A 161 18.98 -38.93 -2.32
N ASN A 162 17.78 -38.36 -2.17
CA ASN A 162 16.64 -38.75 -2.97
C ASN A 162 16.79 -38.24 -4.43
N PRO A 163 16.62 -39.10 -5.45
CA PRO A 163 16.68 -38.68 -6.86
C PRO A 163 15.69 -37.57 -7.25
N ALA A 164 14.59 -37.41 -6.50
CA ALA A 164 13.63 -36.34 -6.70
C ALA A 164 14.13 -34.97 -6.18
N PHE A 165 15.27 -34.89 -5.47
CA PHE A 165 15.88 -33.63 -5.02
C PHE A 165 16.62 -32.91 -6.16
N THR A 166 15.86 -32.43 -7.14
CA THR A 166 16.34 -31.73 -8.34
C THR A 166 15.30 -30.69 -8.79
N TRP A 167 15.74 -29.65 -9.51
CA TRP A 167 14.85 -28.63 -10.07
C TRP A 167 13.83 -29.23 -11.04
N GLY A 168 12.55 -28.94 -10.81
CA GLY A 168 11.46 -29.54 -11.58
C GLY A 168 10.10 -29.00 -11.17
N THR A 169 9.26 -29.85 -10.58
CA THR A 169 7.88 -29.48 -10.17
C THR A 169 7.86 -28.53 -8.96
N ASP A 170 6.73 -27.88 -8.73
CA ASP A 170 6.51 -27.03 -7.54
C ASP A 170 6.81 -27.79 -6.24
N ILE A 171 6.41 -29.07 -6.17
CA ILE A 171 6.69 -29.97 -5.05
C ILE A 171 8.20 -30.14 -4.82
N GLN A 172 8.96 -30.40 -5.89
CA GLN A 172 10.41 -30.56 -5.79
C GLN A 172 11.07 -29.25 -5.34
N ASN A 173 10.65 -28.12 -5.92
CA ASN A 173 11.16 -26.79 -5.59
C ASN A 173 10.83 -26.42 -4.13
N GLU A 174 9.63 -26.72 -3.65
CA GLU A 174 9.21 -26.50 -2.26
C GLU A 174 10.04 -27.32 -1.27
N VAL A 175 10.26 -28.61 -1.56
CA VAL A 175 11.13 -29.48 -0.74
C VAL A 175 12.57 -28.94 -0.70
N ILE A 176 13.09 -28.44 -1.82
CA ILE A 176 14.42 -27.79 -1.89
C ILE A 176 14.48 -26.55 -1.00
N GLY A 177 13.50 -25.64 -1.13
CA GLY A 177 13.42 -24.41 -0.35
C GLY A 177 13.28 -24.69 1.16
N ALA A 178 12.38 -25.61 1.52
CA ALA A 178 12.20 -26.07 2.90
C ALA A 178 13.49 -26.65 3.47
N THR A 179 14.23 -27.45 2.69
CA THR A 179 15.53 -28.01 3.10
C THR A 179 16.57 -26.92 3.36
N GLY A 180 16.68 -25.92 2.48
CA GLY A 180 17.55 -24.75 2.69
C GLY A 180 17.19 -23.99 3.98
N SER A 181 15.89 -23.76 4.20
CA SER A 181 15.36 -23.18 5.43
C SER A 181 15.70 -24.01 6.67
N MET A 182 15.58 -25.34 6.62
CA MET A 182 15.93 -26.23 7.73
C MET A 182 17.43 -26.15 8.07
N ILE A 183 18.31 -26.10 7.06
CA ILE A 183 19.76 -25.92 7.27
C ILE A 183 20.03 -24.65 8.08
N SER A 184 19.35 -23.54 7.76
CA SER A 184 19.54 -22.26 8.48
C SER A 184 19.23 -22.34 9.98
N ASN A 185 18.19 -23.08 10.38
CA ASN A 185 17.75 -23.22 11.78
C ASN A 185 18.45 -24.36 12.53
N SER A 186 19.15 -25.24 11.82
CA SER A 186 19.87 -26.38 12.40
C SER A 186 21.37 -26.30 12.11
N SER A 187 21.86 -27.09 11.15
CA SER A 187 23.28 -27.38 11.00
C SER A 187 23.64 -27.81 9.57
N ALA A 188 24.93 -27.70 9.24
CA ALA A 188 25.54 -28.26 8.05
C ALA A 188 26.94 -28.80 8.36
N ASP A 189 27.37 -29.78 7.56
CA ASP A 189 28.74 -30.30 7.49
C ASP A 189 29.27 -30.18 6.04
N PRO A 190 30.58 -30.38 5.79
CA PRO A 190 31.15 -30.29 4.45
C PRO A 190 30.50 -31.24 3.42
N ASP A 191 30.01 -32.41 3.86
CA ASP A 191 29.35 -33.39 2.99
C ASP A 191 28.02 -32.84 2.45
N ILE A 192 27.18 -32.25 3.32
CA ILE A 192 25.93 -31.59 2.93
C ILE A 192 26.20 -30.44 1.93
N VAL A 193 27.17 -29.57 2.21
CA VAL A 193 27.48 -28.44 1.33
C VAL A 193 27.96 -28.91 -0.05
N ASN A 194 28.78 -29.96 -0.09
CA ASN A 194 29.26 -30.54 -1.36
C ASN A 194 28.14 -31.23 -2.15
N ARG A 195 27.19 -31.89 -1.48
CA ARG A 195 26.01 -32.47 -2.15
C ARG A 195 25.13 -31.39 -2.78
N LEU A 196 25.00 -30.24 -2.11
CA LEU A 196 24.28 -29.09 -2.66
C LEU A 196 25.01 -28.42 -3.83
N ALA A 197 26.33 -28.59 -3.98
CA ALA A 197 27.10 -27.97 -5.06
C ALA A 197 26.55 -28.34 -6.45
N GLY A 198 26.16 -29.60 -6.65
CA GLY A 198 25.56 -30.06 -7.92
C GLY A 198 24.19 -29.44 -8.20
N LEU A 199 23.37 -29.26 -7.16
CA LEU A 199 22.07 -28.59 -7.28
C LEU A 199 22.24 -27.12 -7.65
N VAL A 200 23.12 -26.39 -6.95
CA VAL A 200 23.43 -24.98 -7.21
C VAL A 200 24.06 -24.80 -8.58
N GLN A 201 24.95 -25.71 -8.99
CA GLN A 201 25.51 -25.74 -10.34
C GLN A 201 24.41 -25.90 -11.39
N SER A 202 23.50 -26.88 -11.22
CA SER A 202 22.43 -27.13 -12.17
C SER A 202 21.49 -25.93 -12.32
N PHE A 203 21.22 -25.20 -11.23
CA PHE A 203 20.48 -23.95 -11.30
C PHE A 203 21.24 -22.89 -12.11
N THR A 204 22.51 -22.69 -11.76
CA THR A 204 23.39 -21.68 -12.40
C THR A 204 23.56 -21.95 -13.90
N ASP A 205 23.70 -23.21 -14.30
CA ASP A 205 23.83 -23.64 -15.70
C ASP A 205 22.56 -23.41 -16.53
N ARG A 206 21.40 -23.33 -15.87
CA ARG A 206 20.06 -23.18 -16.48
C ARG A 206 19.36 -21.89 -16.03
N ALA A 207 20.13 -20.89 -15.59
CA ALA A 207 19.58 -19.66 -15.03
C ALA A 207 18.74 -18.88 -16.06
N ASP A 208 18.98 -19.06 -17.35
CA ASP A 208 18.18 -18.50 -18.43
C ASP A 208 16.73 -18.97 -18.44
N VAL A 209 16.43 -20.16 -17.88
CA VAL A 209 15.08 -20.72 -17.80
C VAL A 209 14.57 -20.74 -16.36
N LEU A 210 15.38 -21.19 -15.41
CA LEU A 210 14.93 -21.40 -14.03
C LEU A 210 14.69 -20.09 -13.26
N THR A 211 15.21 -18.97 -13.73
CA THR A 211 14.94 -17.66 -13.10
C THR A 211 13.58 -17.08 -13.48
N ASP A 212 12.88 -17.65 -14.47
CA ASP A 212 11.48 -17.34 -14.76
C ASP A 212 10.51 -18.14 -13.87
N ASP A 213 10.99 -19.21 -13.23
CA ASP A 213 10.24 -19.97 -12.24
C ASP A 213 10.46 -19.35 -10.85
N ASN A 214 9.40 -18.75 -10.29
CA ASN A 214 9.47 -18.10 -8.99
C ASN A 214 9.73 -19.11 -7.85
N ALA A 215 9.14 -20.30 -7.89
CA ALA A 215 9.33 -21.31 -6.86
C ALA A 215 10.78 -21.82 -6.88
N ALA A 216 11.32 -22.11 -8.07
CA ALA A 216 12.72 -22.50 -8.22
C ALA A 216 13.68 -21.39 -7.76
N SER A 217 13.40 -20.14 -8.13
CA SER A 217 14.23 -18.98 -7.76
C SER A 217 14.26 -18.75 -6.25
N VAL A 218 13.11 -18.79 -5.58
CA VAL A 218 13.02 -18.67 -4.11
C VAL A 218 13.70 -19.86 -3.42
N ALA A 219 13.49 -21.08 -3.91
CA ALA A 219 14.14 -22.25 -3.34
C ALA A 219 15.67 -22.21 -3.49
N PHE A 220 16.18 -21.74 -4.63
CA PHE A 220 17.61 -21.49 -4.83
C PHE A 220 18.14 -20.48 -3.82
N HIS A 221 17.42 -19.37 -3.62
CA HIS A 221 17.75 -18.38 -2.61
C HIS A 221 17.85 -19.01 -1.21
N ASP A 222 16.84 -19.77 -0.80
CA ASP A 222 16.76 -20.36 0.52
C ASP A 222 17.88 -21.37 0.77
N VAL A 223 18.31 -22.11 -0.25
CA VAL A 223 19.50 -22.97 -0.18
C VAL A 223 20.77 -22.14 0.05
N LEU A 224 21.00 -21.09 -0.73
CA LEU A 224 22.17 -20.22 -0.55
C LEU A 224 22.18 -19.57 0.83
N LYS A 225 21.01 -19.09 1.26
CA LYS A 225 20.80 -18.46 2.56
C LYS A 225 21.02 -19.43 3.71
N GLY A 226 20.52 -20.65 3.61
CA GLY A 226 20.67 -21.66 4.64
C GLY A 226 22.12 -22.01 4.91
N VAL A 227 22.86 -22.37 3.86
CA VAL A 227 24.30 -22.67 3.96
C VAL A 227 25.08 -21.45 4.45
N GLY A 228 24.79 -20.28 3.87
CA GLY A 228 25.44 -19.03 4.25
C GLY A 228 25.24 -18.67 5.71
N TYR A 229 24.02 -18.77 6.23
CA TYR A 229 23.70 -18.48 7.63
C TYR A 229 24.50 -19.35 8.60
N VAL A 230 24.56 -20.67 8.34
CA VAL A 230 25.34 -21.61 9.15
C VAL A 230 26.82 -21.25 9.13
N LEU A 231 27.40 -21.04 7.95
CA LEU A 231 28.83 -20.73 7.79
C LEU A 231 29.24 -19.37 8.33
N MET A 232 28.34 -18.39 8.35
CA MET A 232 28.62 -17.04 8.87
C MET A 232 28.46 -16.96 10.38
N TRP A 233 27.40 -17.57 10.94
CA TRP A 233 26.95 -17.26 12.29
C TRP A 233 27.00 -18.45 13.27
N ARG A 234 27.04 -19.69 12.76
CA ARG A 234 27.06 -20.91 13.60
C ARG A 234 28.42 -21.58 13.73
N MET A 235 29.43 -21.10 13.01
CA MET A 235 30.82 -21.58 13.09
C MET A 235 31.58 -20.97 14.28
N LYS A 236 31.15 -21.30 15.52
CA LYS A 236 31.80 -20.84 16.76
C LYS A 236 33.04 -21.67 17.16
N ASP A 237 33.09 -22.94 16.76
CA ASP A 237 34.23 -23.84 17.02
C ASP A 237 35.27 -23.74 15.88
N PRO A 238 36.52 -23.32 16.16
CA PRO A 238 37.57 -23.21 15.15
C PRO A 238 37.89 -24.51 14.41
N ASN A 239 37.77 -25.67 15.06
CA ASN A 239 38.05 -26.96 14.41
C ASN A 239 36.96 -27.29 13.39
N ARG A 240 35.70 -27.02 13.75
CA ARG A 240 34.55 -27.16 12.86
C ARG A 240 34.64 -26.18 11.69
N GLU A 241 35.00 -24.93 11.94
CA GLU A 241 35.22 -23.93 10.89
C GLU A 241 36.34 -24.35 9.92
N ALA A 242 37.47 -24.85 10.46
CA ALA A 242 38.60 -25.30 9.67
C ALA A 242 38.26 -26.48 8.76
N ALA A 243 37.29 -27.32 9.13
CA ALA A 243 36.85 -28.45 8.32
C ALA A 243 36.19 -28.05 6.99
N PHE A 244 35.67 -26.83 6.87
CA PHE A 244 35.09 -26.32 5.63
C PHE A 244 36.12 -25.71 4.68
N LYS A 245 37.28 -25.29 5.19
CA LYS A 245 38.26 -24.54 4.40
C LYS A 245 38.87 -25.43 3.31
N GLY A 246 38.67 -25.04 2.06
CA GLY A 246 39.08 -25.77 0.86
C GLY A 246 38.27 -27.02 0.55
N SER A 247 37.37 -27.44 1.45
CA SER A 247 36.57 -28.65 1.26
C SER A 247 35.23 -28.39 0.57
N ILE A 248 34.84 -27.12 0.38
CA ILE A 248 33.57 -26.70 -0.23
C ILE A 248 33.77 -25.85 -1.49
N ASP A 249 34.96 -25.93 -2.09
CA ASP A 249 35.33 -25.12 -3.26
C ASP A 249 34.33 -25.26 -4.41
N ALA A 250 33.86 -26.48 -4.66
CA ALA A 250 32.87 -26.77 -5.71
C ALA A 250 31.56 -25.98 -5.53
N TYR A 251 31.12 -25.77 -4.28
CA TYR A 251 29.93 -24.98 -3.95
C TYR A 251 30.21 -23.48 -4.12
N VAL A 252 31.32 -22.99 -3.55
CA VAL A 252 31.68 -21.56 -3.58
C VAL A 252 31.94 -21.09 -5.02
N GLU A 253 32.50 -21.94 -5.88
CA GLU A 253 32.66 -21.65 -7.31
C GLU A 253 31.34 -21.37 -8.02
N GLN A 254 30.24 -22.03 -7.64
CA GLN A 254 28.93 -21.74 -8.22
C GLN A 254 28.41 -20.37 -7.79
N LEU A 255 28.73 -19.92 -6.56
CA LEU A 255 28.44 -18.56 -6.12
C LEU A 255 29.18 -17.55 -7.00
N PHE A 256 30.47 -17.79 -7.28
CA PHE A 256 31.26 -16.93 -8.16
C PHE A 256 30.64 -16.84 -9.55
N ARG A 257 30.27 -17.99 -10.14
CA ARG A 257 29.64 -18.07 -11.46
C ARG A 257 28.31 -17.32 -11.51
N MET A 258 27.43 -17.55 -10.52
CA MET A 258 26.14 -16.86 -10.45
C MET A 258 26.29 -15.36 -10.18
N ALA A 259 27.28 -14.93 -9.39
CA ALA A 259 27.58 -13.52 -9.17
C ALA A 259 28.09 -12.82 -10.44
N GLN A 260 28.87 -13.50 -11.27
CA GLN A 260 29.44 -12.95 -12.51
C GLN A 260 28.48 -13.00 -13.71
N HIS A 261 27.62 -14.01 -13.77
CA HIS A 261 26.83 -14.35 -14.96
C HIS A 261 25.32 -14.47 -14.69
N GLY A 262 24.88 -14.16 -13.47
CA GLY A 262 23.48 -14.16 -13.11
C GLY A 262 22.65 -13.08 -13.82
N PRO A 263 21.32 -13.11 -13.64
CA PRO A 263 20.42 -12.16 -14.28
C PRO A 263 20.68 -10.71 -13.82
N THR A 264 20.54 -9.78 -14.77
CA THR A 264 20.76 -8.33 -14.54
C THR A 264 19.48 -7.50 -14.65
N SER A 265 18.35 -8.11 -15.03
CA SER A 265 17.05 -7.44 -15.07
C SER A 265 16.59 -7.09 -13.65
N ALA A 266 15.87 -5.98 -13.50
CA ALA A 266 15.54 -5.43 -12.18
C ALA A 266 14.71 -6.38 -11.30
N ASP A 267 13.84 -7.17 -11.91
CA ASP A 267 12.96 -8.18 -11.28
C ASP A 267 13.72 -9.42 -10.79
N LYS A 268 14.90 -9.71 -11.35
CA LYS A 268 15.69 -10.92 -11.05
C LYS A 268 17.06 -10.65 -10.45
N LEU A 269 17.51 -9.39 -10.45
CA LEU A 269 18.83 -8.97 -9.96
C LEU A 269 19.13 -9.43 -8.52
N TRP A 270 18.08 -9.62 -7.71
CA TRP A 270 18.18 -10.06 -6.34
C TRP A 270 18.88 -11.44 -6.20
N LEU A 271 18.79 -12.32 -7.21
CA LEU A 271 19.51 -13.60 -7.25
C LEU A 271 21.02 -13.38 -7.40
N THR A 272 21.42 -12.51 -8.33
CA THR A 272 22.82 -12.13 -8.56
C THR A 272 23.40 -11.40 -7.34
N ASN A 273 22.60 -10.55 -6.69
CA ASN A 273 22.98 -9.89 -5.44
C ASN A 273 23.18 -10.91 -4.31
N THR A 274 22.30 -11.91 -4.19
CA THR A 274 22.43 -12.99 -3.20
C THR A 274 23.72 -13.77 -3.41
N ALA A 275 24.02 -14.18 -4.65
CA ALA A 275 25.26 -14.87 -4.98
C ALA A 275 26.50 -14.00 -4.73
N SER A 276 26.43 -12.70 -5.02
CA SER A 276 27.52 -11.75 -4.78
C SER A 276 27.79 -11.51 -3.30
N TYR A 277 26.72 -11.44 -2.49
CA TYR A 277 26.81 -11.37 -1.04
C TYR A 277 27.53 -12.60 -0.48
N TYR A 278 27.08 -13.81 -0.85
CA TYR A 278 27.73 -15.04 -0.35
C TYR A 278 29.11 -15.30 -0.96
N THR A 279 29.40 -14.80 -2.17
CA THR A 279 30.76 -14.78 -2.73
C THR A 279 31.73 -14.06 -1.80
N GLY A 280 31.35 -12.88 -1.30
CA GLY A 280 32.16 -12.12 -0.35
C GLY A 280 32.25 -12.80 1.01
N SER A 281 31.09 -13.10 1.60
CA SER A 281 30.97 -13.61 2.96
C SER A 281 31.62 -14.99 3.14
N LEU A 282 31.53 -15.86 2.13
CA LEU A 282 32.05 -17.23 2.19
C LEU A 282 33.42 -17.40 1.53
N GLY A 283 33.97 -16.36 0.89
CA GLY A 283 35.25 -16.43 0.18
C GLY A 283 36.43 -16.88 1.05
N ARG A 284 36.37 -16.66 2.37
CA ARG A 284 37.39 -17.14 3.32
C ARG A 284 37.50 -18.67 3.43
N TYR A 285 36.44 -19.39 3.07
CA TYR A 285 36.41 -20.85 3.05
C TYR A 285 36.96 -21.43 1.76
N TYR A 286 37.10 -20.64 0.69
CA TYR A 286 37.70 -21.10 -0.56
C TYR A 286 39.21 -21.35 -0.39
N SER A 287 39.77 -22.34 -1.10
CA SER A 287 41.21 -22.66 -1.01
C SER A 287 42.12 -21.47 -1.32
N GLU A 288 41.71 -20.59 -2.23
CA GLU A 288 42.37 -19.31 -2.50
C GLU A 288 41.47 -18.11 -2.14
N PRO A 289 41.43 -17.63 -0.88
CA PRO A 289 40.46 -16.61 -0.47
C PRO A 289 40.46 -15.32 -1.30
N GLN A 290 41.59 -14.93 -1.89
CA GLN A 290 41.68 -13.76 -2.77
C GLN A 290 40.96 -13.93 -4.11
N GLN A 291 40.58 -15.16 -4.51
CA GLN A 291 39.77 -15.39 -5.70
C GLN A 291 38.40 -14.73 -5.59
N ALA A 292 37.76 -14.79 -4.42
CA ALA A 292 36.50 -14.10 -4.20
C ALA A 292 36.66 -12.57 -4.34
N ASN A 293 37.73 -11.99 -3.80
CA ASN A 293 38.03 -10.56 -4.01
C ASN A 293 38.23 -10.22 -5.50
N ARG A 294 38.93 -11.08 -6.27
CA ARG A 294 39.09 -10.91 -7.73
C ARG A 294 37.75 -10.94 -8.46
N VAL A 295 36.87 -11.86 -8.11
CA VAL A 295 35.52 -11.97 -8.67
C VAL A 295 34.70 -10.72 -8.37
N LEU A 296 34.64 -10.29 -7.10
CA LEU A 296 33.96 -9.06 -6.68
C LEU A 296 34.51 -7.83 -7.42
N THR A 297 35.84 -7.72 -7.52
CA THR A 297 36.52 -6.63 -8.23
C THR A 297 36.12 -6.59 -9.70
N GLN A 298 36.04 -7.75 -10.37
CA GLN A 298 35.60 -7.84 -11.75
C GLN A 298 34.13 -7.41 -11.92
N ILE A 299 33.25 -7.79 -10.99
CA ILE A 299 31.85 -7.36 -11.02
C ILE A 299 31.74 -5.84 -10.88
N MET A 300 32.52 -5.20 -9.99
CA MET A 300 32.53 -3.73 -9.88
C MET A 300 32.99 -3.02 -11.16
N GLN A 301 33.80 -3.67 -11.99
CA GLN A 301 34.28 -3.10 -13.26
C GLN A 301 33.22 -3.14 -14.37
N THR A 302 32.28 -4.08 -14.31
CA THR A 302 31.25 -4.29 -15.34
C THR A 302 29.87 -3.79 -14.91
N ALA A 303 29.55 -3.83 -13.62
CA ALA A 303 28.28 -3.37 -13.08
C ALA A 303 28.13 -1.84 -13.21
N PRO A 304 26.91 -1.33 -13.45
CA PRO A 304 26.65 0.10 -13.44
C PRO A 304 27.11 0.74 -12.12
N ALA A 305 28.01 1.72 -12.21
CA ALA A 305 28.52 2.42 -11.03
C ALA A 305 27.38 3.05 -10.22
N LEU A 306 27.44 2.88 -8.90
CA LEU A 306 26.41 3.32 -7.95
C LEU A 306 25.03 2.64 -8.10
N GLY A 307 24.93 1.55 -8.87
CA GLY A 307 23.74 0.69 -8.88
C GLY A 307 23.71 -0.31 -7.71
N GLU A 308 22.60 -1.04 -7.58
CA GLU A 308 22.36 -1.99 -6.50
C GLU A 308 23.50 -3.02 -6.34
N LEU A 309 23.81 -3.77 -7.39
CA LEU A 309 24.90 -4.76 -7.38
C LEU A 309 26.26 -4.14 -7.04
N TYR A 310 26.50 -2.91 -7.47
CA TYR A 310 27.74 -2.20 -7.17
C TYR A 310 27.89 -1.94 -5.66
N PHE A 311 26.80 -1.57 -4.97
CA PHE A 311 26.80 -1.40 -3.52
C PHE A 311 26.92 -2.71 -2.76
N VAL A 312 26.24 -3.78 -3.21
CA VAL A 312 26.38 -5.12 -2.62
C VAL A 312 27.85 -5.56 -2.65
N VAL A 313 28.47 -5.48 -3.82
CA VAL A 313 29.86 -5.91 -4.01
C VAL A 313 30.84 -5.00 -3.26
N ALA A 314 30.63 -3.68 -3.28
CA ALA A 314 31.46 -2.74 -2.51
C ALA A 314 31.42 -3.04 -1.02
N ASP A 315 30.22 -3.32 -0.46
CA ASP A 315 30.08 -3.69 0.95
C ASP A 315 30.83 -5.00 1.25
N GLN A 316 30.68 -6.02 0.41
CA GLN A 316 31.42 -7.28 0.59
C GLN A 316 32.95 -7.10 0.57
N ILE A 317 33.49 -6.22 -0.28
CA ILE A 317 34.92 -5.87 -0.29
C ILE A 317 35.32 -5.18 1.03
N VAL A 318 34.50 -4.26 1.52
CA VAL A 318 34.76 -3.57 2.80
C VAL A 318 34.71 -4.51 3.99
N GLN A 319 33.70 -5.36 4.10
CA GLN A 319 33.51 -6.24 5.25
C GLN A 319 34.56 -7.36 5.31
N HIS A 320 34.96 -7.91 4.16
CA HIS A 320 35.73 -9.16 4.12
C HIS A 320 37.17 -9.04 3.58
N TYR A 321 37.53 -7.91 2.96
CA TYR A 321 38.83 -7.74 2.28
C TYR A 321 39.52 -6.42 2.66
N ALA A 322 39.39 -6.00 3.92
CA ALA A 322 40.01 -4.79 4.47
C ALA A 322 39.71 -3.52 3.66
N GLY A 323 38.56 -3.46 2.98
CA GLY A 323 38.16 -2.34 2.13
C GLY A 323 39.05 -2.10 0.92
N THR A 324 39.80 -3.11 0.47
CA THR A 324 40.67 -2.99 -0.70
C THR A 324 40.32 -4.05 -1.74
N ASP A 325 40.01 -3.59 -2.95
CA ASP A 325 39.74 -4.49 -4.08
C ASP A 325 41.02 -5.24 -4.52
N ALA A 326 40.87 -6.21 -5.42
CA ALA A 326 41.99 -7.03 -5.89
C ALA A 326 43.05 -6.25 -6.70
N ASN A 327 42.75 -5.02 -7.13
CA ASN A 327 43.70 -4.12 -7.81
C ASN A 327 44.43 -3.18 -6.84
N GLY A 328 44.17 -3.27 -5.53
CA GLY A 328 44.76 -2.40 -4.52
C GLY A 328 44.03 -1.07 -4.34
N ARG A 329 42.84 -0.89 -4.92
CA ARG A 329 42.04 0.32 -4.74
C ARG A 329 41.21 0.23 -3.46
N ARG A 330 41.32 1.27 -2.62
CA ARG A 330 40.47 1.41 -1.43
C ARG A 330 39.03 1.77 -1.82
N ILE A 331 38.07 1.08 -1.22
CA ILE A 331 36.64 1.34 -1.34
C ILE A 331 36.17 2.10 -0.09
N ASP A 332 35.51 3.24 -0.30
CA ASP A 332 34.94 4.07 0.76
C ASP A 332 33.41 4.09 0.59
N LEU A 333 32.71 3.35 1.47
CA LEU A 333 31.25 3.25 1.40
C LEU A 333 30.56 4.58 1.72
N ASP A 334 31.15 5.45 2.54
CA ASP A 334 30.54 6.73 2.87
C ASP A 334 30.61 7.69 1.66
N ASP A 335 31.74 7.71 0.94
CA ASP A 335 31.85 8.41 -0.37
C ASP A 335 30.83 7.86 -1.39
N LEU A 336 30.74 6.53 -1.52
CA LEU A 336 29.80 5.90 -2.44
C LEU A 336 28.34 6.26 -2.10
N LYS A 337 27.97 6.21 -0.82
CA LYS A 337 26.63 6.61 -0.35
C LYS A 337 26.35 8.08 -0.64
N GLN A 338 27.32 8.97 -0.39
CA GLN A 338 27.15 10.39 -0.67
C GLN A 338 26.95 10.66 -2.17
N ARG A 339 27.79 10.08 -3.03
CA ARG A 339 27.66 10.19 -4.49
C ARG A 339 26.38 9.53 -5.01
N GLY A 340 25.94 8.45 -4.38
CA GLY A 340 24.65 7.82 -4.65
C GLY A 340 23.48 8.75 -4.33
N LYS A 341 23.49 9.39 -3.15
CA LYS A 341 22.48 10.39 -2.78
C LYS A 341 22.45 11.56 -3.78
N GLU A 342 23.61 12.06 -4.19
CA GLU A 342 23.69 13.13 -5.21
C GLU A 342 23.17 12.70 -6.58
N ARG A 343 23.39 11.44 -6.97
CA ARG A 343 22.91 10.88 -8.23
C ARG A 343 21.38 10.71 -8.25
N TYR A 344 20.83 10.08 -7.22
CA TYR A 344 19.42 9.70 -7.17
C TYR A 344 18.52 10.81 -6.61
N LEU A 345 19.07 11.73 -5.80
CA LEU A 345 18.33 12.80 -5.13
C LEU A 345 19.01 14.17 -5.34
N PRO A 346 19.21 14.62 -6.59
CA PRO A 346 19.98 15.82 -6.90
C PRO A 346 19.28 17.13 -6.49
N GLN A 347 17.96 17.12 -6.29
CA GLN A 347 17.20 18.33 -5.99
C GLN A 347 17.02 18.53 -4.49
N ARG A 348 17.13 19.78 -4.03
CA ARG A 348 16.83 20.17 -2.65
C ARG A 348 16.00 21.44 -2.63
N VAL A 349 14.82 21.39 -2.03
CA VAL A 349 13.86 22.50 -1.98
C VAL A 349 13.41 22.71 -0.54
N GLU A 350 13.47 23.95 -0.05
CA GLU A 350 13.15 24.28 1.34
C GLU A 350 11.87 25.11 1.46
N PHE A 351 11.11 24.86 2.51
CA PHE A 351 9.95 25.61 2.94
C PHE A 351 10.08 25.99 4.42
N ASP A 352 9.28 26.95 4.85
CA ASP A 352 9.15 27.38 6.25
C ASP A 352 10.48 27.71 6.95
N ASP A 353 11.33 28.51 6.28
CA ASP A 353 12.67 28.89 6.74
C ASP A 353 13.62 27.70 6.96
N GLY A 354 13.51 26.68 6.09
CA GLY A 354 14.35 25.49 6.12
C GLY A 354 13.89 24.41 7.10
N ARG A 355 12.71 24.57 7.71
CA ARG A 355 12.12 23.58 8.64
C ARG A 355 11.38 22.45 7.94
N PHE A 356 11.12 22.60 6.65
CA PHE A 356 10.50 21.57 5.84
C PHE A 356 11.26 21.46 4.52
N VAL A 357 11.98 20.35 4.34
CA VAL A 357 12.95 20.17 3.26
C VAL A 357 12.54 18.99 2.39
N PHE A 358 12.44 19.19 1.08
CA PHE A 358 12.34 18.11 0.11
C PHE A 358 13.73 17.82 -0.48
N ARG A 359 14.11 16.54 -0.53
CA ARG A 359 15.25 16.01 -1.29
C ARG A 359 14.73 15.04 -2.33
N THR A 360 14.82 15.36 -3.61
CA THR A 360 14.08 14.61 -4.63
C THR A 360 14.93 14.22 -5.82
N GLY A 361 14.48 13.17 -6.50
CA GLY A 361 14.88 12.86 -7.87
C GLY A 361 14.61 14.03 -8.82
N SER A 362 15.20 13.99 -10.00
CA SER A 362 15.14 15.08 -10.97
C SER A 362 13.78 15.24 -11.68
N GLN A 363 12.86 14.29 -11.55
CA GLN A 363 11.59 14.27 -12.31
C GLN A 363 10.41 14.94 -11.58
N LEU A 364 10.55 15.31 -10.30
CA LEU A 364 9.47 15.98 -9.58
C LEU A 364 9.36 17.45 -10.01
N SER A 365 8.15 17.86 -10.37
CA SER A 365 7.86 19.24 -10.77
C SER A 365 7.73 20.17 -9.56
N LYS A 366 8.00 21.46 -9.78
CA LYS A 366 7.67 22.53 -8.82
C LYS A 366 6.20 22.51 -8.39
N ARG A 367 5.28 22.11 -9.27
CA ARG A 367 3.85 22.02 -8.96
C ARG A 367 3.60 20.91 -7.93
N GLN A 368 4.14 19.72 -8.15
CA GLN A 368 4.04 18.58 -7.23
C GLN A 368 4.58 18.92 -5.84
N LEU A 369 5.79 19.49 -5.75
CA LEU A 369 6.39 19.88 -4.46
C LEU A 369 5.52 20.87 -3.68
N GLN A 370 4.94 21.85 -4.35
CA GLN A 370 4.01 22.78 -3.70
C GLN A 370 2.72 22.09 -3.26
N ARG A 371 2.17 21.16 -4.04
CA ARG A 371 0.97 20.40 -3.65
C ARG A 371 1.21 19.61 -2.36
N LEU A 372 2.32 18.89 -2.26
CA LEU A 372 2.69 18.16 -1.05
C LEU A 372 2.86 19.08 0.15
N TYR A 373 3.51 20.24 -0.01
CA TYR A 373 3.58 21.25 1.06
C TYR A 373 2.19 21.67 1.55
N TRP A 374 1.25 21.97 0.64
CA TRP A 374 -0.09 22.41 1.05
C TRP A 374 -0.94 21.27 1.59
N ALA A 375 -0.74 20.03 1.13
CA ALA A 375 -1.37 18.84 1.67
C ALA A 375 -0.97 18.67 3.14
N ALA A 376 0.33 18.86 3.44
CA ALA A 376 0.84 18.88 4.81
C ALA A 376 0.12 19.92 5.67
N LYS A 377 -0.17 21.11 5.14
CA LYS A 377 -0.87 22.16 5.91
C LYS A 377 -2.34 21.85 6.17
N GLU A 378 -3.03 21.16 5.25
CA GLU A 378 -4.39 20.68 5.49
C GLU A 378 -4.42 19.60 6.57
N VAL A 379 -3.53 18.60 6.47
CA VAL A 379 -3.40 17.53 7.47
C VAL A 379 -3.01 18.10 8.84
N GLN A 380 -1.99 18.96 8.90
CA GLN A 380 -1.54 19.61 10.13
C GLN A 380 -2.67 20.38 10.82
N ALA A 381 -3.49 21.11 10.05
CA ALA A 381 -4.60 21.85 10.62
C ALA A 381 -5.65 20.91 11.25
N GLN A 382 -6.07 19.86 10.56
CA GLN A 382 -7.06 18.92 11.11
C GLN A 382 -6.50 18.13 12.30
N PHE A 383 -5.23 17.71 12.23
CA PHE A 383 -4.55 17.05 13.34
C PHE A 383 -4.57 17.92 14.61
N HIS A 384 -4.13 19.18 14.50
CA HIS A 384 -4.08 20.10 15.64
C HIS A 384 -5.47 20.44 16.20
N ARG A 385 -6.51 20.46 15.36
CA ARG A 385 -7.90 20.59 15.84
C ARG A 385 -8.29 19.41 16.72
N VAL A 386 -8.04 18.18 16.27
CA VAL A 386 -8.45 16.96 17.00
C VAL A 386 -7.63 16.78 18.27
N ILE A 387 -6.31 16.92 18.17
CA ILE A 387 -5.38 16.70 19.29
C ILE A 387 -5.41 17.86 20.30
N GLY A 388 -5.68 19.08 19.85
CA GLY A 388 -5.76 20.26 20.71
C GLY A 388 -4.40 20.79 21.17
N ASN A 389 -3.28 20.26 20.64
CA ASN A 389 -1.91 20.65 20.92
C ASN A 389 -1.16 20.95 19.62
N ASP A 390 -0.45 22.08 19.57
CA ASP A 390 0.42 22.47 18.46
C ASP A 390 1.88 22.73 18.90
N GLN A 391 2.19 22.42 20.17
CA GLN A 391 3.53 22.51 20.72
C GLN A 391 4.18 21.12 20.70
N PRO A 392 5.40 20.99 20.17
CA PRO A 392 6.12 19.72 20.24
C PRO A 392 6.23 19.24 21.69
N LEU A 393 5.99 17.95 21.92
CA LEU A 393 6.07 17.37 23.26
C LEU A 393 7.50 17.43 23.82
N GLU A 394 8.49 17.29 22.94
CA GLU A 394 9.90 17.30 23.27
C GLU A 394 10.66 18.32 22.42
N PRO A 395 11.54 19.14 23.03
CA PRO A 395 12.32 20.13 22.28
C PRO A 395 13.60 19.53 21.70
N ARG A 396 14.05 20.05 20.55
CA ARG A 396 15.36 19.75 19.94
C ARG A 396 15.52 18.30 19.45
N ASN A 397 14.42 17.62 19.16
CA ASN A 397 14.45 16.38 18.39
C ASN A 397 14.76 16.68 16.91
N THR A 398 15.20 15.67 16.16
CA THR A 398 15.65 15.81 14.76
C THR A 398 14.51 16.23 13.82
N ASP A 399 13.29 15.90 14.18
CA ASP A 399 12.03 16.30 13.57
C ASP A 399 11.70 17.82 13.69
N ASP A 400 12.53 18.62 14.40
CA ASP A 400 12.49 20.10 14.30
C ASP A 400 12.66 20.58 12.84
N VAL A 401 13.30 19.75 12.00
CA VAL A 401 13.33 19.87 10.55
C VAL A 401 12.79 18.60 9.93
N LEU A 402 11.59 18.67 9.34
CA LEU A 402 11.07 17.56 8.55
C LEU A 402 11.78 17.51 7.19
N THR A 403 12.47 16.40 6.92
CA THR A 403 13.01 16.11 5.59
C THR A 403 12.15 15.07 4.87
N VAL A 404 11.88 15.28 3.59
CA VAL A 404 11.09 14.36 2.75
C VAL A 404 11.91 13.99 1.53
N VAL A 405 12.27 12.72 1.45
CA VAL A 405 13.09 12.12 0.41
C VAL A 405 12.19 11.42 -0.60
N ILE A 406 12.19 11.88 -1.85
CA ILE A 406 11.33 11.32 -2.90
C ILE A 406 12.15 10.89 -4.13
N TYR A 407 12.29 9.59 -4.33
CA TYR A 407 12.92 9.01 -5.51
C TYR A 407 12.00 9.12 -6.75
N ASN A 408 12.56 9.06 -7.97
CA ASN A 408 11.74 9.24 -9.18
C ASN A 408 10.72 8.12 -9.38
N ASN A 409 11.02 6.90 -8.91
CA ASN A 409 10.18 5.71 -9.10
C ASN A 409 10.56 4.62 -8.08
N GLN A 410 9.77 3.55 -8.03
CA GLN A 410 9.97 2.41 -7.11
C GLN A 410 11.31 1.69 -7.33
N ASN A 411 11.81 1.61 -8.57
CA ASN A 411 13.10 0.97 -8.83
C ASN A 411 14.26 1.77 -8.23
N GLU A 412 14.24 3.10 -8.35
CA GLU A 412 15.22 3.95 -7.67
C GLU A 412 15.04 3.95 -6.15
N TYR A 413 13.81 3.78 -5.64
CA TYR A 413 13.54 3.70 -4.20
C TYR A 413 14.29 2.56 -3.53
N ARG A 414 14.49 1.42 -4.20
CA ARG A 414 15.32 0.30 -3.70
C ARG A 414 16.72 0.73 -3.26
N MET A 415 17.26 1.80 -3.85
CA MET A 415 18.56 2.35 -3.46
C MET A 415 18.55 2.91 -2.03
N ASN A 416 17.39 3.24 -1.46
CA ASN A 416 17.27 3.75 -0.10
C ASN A 416 17.87 2.81 0.95
N SER A 417 17.70 1.50 0.78
CA SER A 417 18.30 0.45 1.62
C SER A 417 19.84 0.55 1.66
N TYR A 418 20.47 1.00 0.57
CA TYR A 418 21.92 1.13 0.47
C TYR A 418 22.42 2.52 0.88
N LEU A 419 21.66 3.57 0.56
CA LEU A 419 22.05 4.98 0.78
C LEU A 419 21.77 5.45 2.20
N TYR A 420 20.65 5.03 2.79
CA TYR A 420 20.18 5.44 4.11
C TYR A 420 20.08 4.27 5.09
N GLY A 421 19.82 3.05 4.60
CA GLY A 421 19.78 1.84 5.44
C GLY A 421 18.37 1.39 5.83
N HIS A 422 17.33 2.01 5.28
CA HIS A 422 15.92 1.73 5.61
C HIS A 422 15.28 0.83 4.56
N THR A 423 14.39 -0.06 5.00
CA THR A 423 13.69 -1.02 4.14
C THR A 423 12.83 -0.33 3.06
N THR A 424 12.79 -0.94 1.89
CA THR A 424 12.08 -0.44 0.70
C THR A 424 10.89 -1.31 0.32
N GLU A 425 10.56 -2.31 1.12
CA GLU A 425 9.38 -3.18 0.96
C GLU A 425 8.13 -2.48 1.52
N ASN A 426 7.90 -1.24 1.09
CA ASN A 426 6.80 -0.37 1.50
C ASN A 426 6.57 0.74 0.44
N GLY A 427 5.43 1.44 0.53
CA GLY A 427 5.16 2.62 -0.31
C GLY A 427 5.87 3.89 0.16
N GLY A 428 6.38 3.86 1.39
CA GLY A 428 7.07 4.93 2.07
C GLY A 428 7.29 4.56 3.54
N ILE A 429 8.17 5.30 4.22
CA ILE A 429 8.41 5.12 5.66
C ILE A 429 8.91 6.42 6.29
N TYR A 430 8.28 6.84 7.39
CA TYR A 430 8.79 7.89 8.27
C TYR A 430 9.74 7.33 9.33
N ILE A 431 10.90 7.98 9.46
CA ILE A 431 11.96 7.62 10.39
C ILE A 431 12.16 8.80 11.35
N GLU A 432 11.63 8.65 12.57
CA GLU A 432 11.54 9.72 13.55
C GLU A 432 12.92 10.19 14.05
N ASP A 433 13.84 9.26 14.33
CA ASP A 433 15.19 9.58 14.82
C ASP A 433 15.99 10.40 13.80
N GLU A 434 15.62 10.37 12.53
CA GLU A 434 16.17 11.20 11.45
C GLU A 434 15.28 12.40 11.09
N GLY A 435 14.07 12.51 11.64
CA GLY A 435 13.08 13.50 11.20
C GLY A 435 12.76 13.40 9.71
N THR A 436 12.85 12.20 9.12
CA THR A 436 12.90 12.02 7.66
C THR A 436 11.88 11.00 7.14
N PHE A 437 11.08 11.41 6.16
CA PHE A 437 10.17 10.55 5.40
C PHE A 437 10.83 10.13 4.08
N TYR A 438 10.84 8.83 3.78
CA TYR A 438 11.36 8.27 2.52
C TYR A 438 10.22 7.69 1.67
N THR A 439 10.14 8.03 0.38
CA THR A 439 9.16 7.48 -0.58
C THR A 439 9.61 7.66 -2.03
N TYR A 440 8.72 7.40 -2.98
CA TYR A 440 8.94 7.54 -4.41
C TYR A 440 7.71 8.08 -5.14
N SER A 441 7.94 8.74 -6.27
CA SER A 441 6.87 9.13 -7.19
C SER A 441 6.36 7.92 -7.97
N SER A 442 5.03 7.75 -8.04
CA SER A 442 4.39 6.68 -8.80
C SER A 442 3.63 7.27 -10.00
N MET A 443 3.80 6.68 -11.19
CA MET A 443 2.97 6.95 -12.36
C MET A 443 2.04 5.74 -12.57
N GLY A 444 0.80 5.75 -12.05
CA GLY A 444 -0.18 4.67 -12.29
C GLY A 444 -1.05 4.21 -11.09
N LYS A 445 -1.64 3.01 -11.20
CA LYS A 445 -2.70 2.37 -10.37
C LYS A 445 -2.41 2.14 -8.86
N GLN A 446 -1.30 2.66 -8.32
CA GLN A 446 -1.05 2.63 -6.87
C GLN A 446 -1.67 3.89 -6.22
N ARG A 447 -1.84 3.90 -4.87
CA ARG A 447 -2.16 5.13 -4.13
C ARG A 447 -1.26 6.27 -4.61
N SER A 448 -1.82 7.47 -4.81
CA SER A 448 -1.03 8.57 -5.37
C SER A 448 0.09 9.01 -4.41
N LEU A 449 1.09 9.71 -4.92
CA LEU A 449 2.15 10.27 -4.08
C LEU A 449 1.58 11.19 -2.99
N GLU A 450 0.54 11.97 -3.30
CA GLU A 450 -0.09 12.86 -2.32
C GLU A 450 -0.83 12.06 -1.23
N GLU A 451 -1.54 10.98 -1.55
CA GLU A 451 -2.17 10.13 -0.55
C GLU A 451 -1.15 9.50 0.41
N ARG A 452 -0.08 8.89 -0.14
CA ARG A 452 0.99 8.30 0.68
C ARG A 452 1.66 9.37 1.54
N PHE A 453 1.97 10.53 0.95
CA PHE A 453 2.57 11.64 1.68
C PHE A 453 1.67 12.13 2.82
N ARG A 454 0.36 12.25 2.59
CA ARG A 454 -0.59 12.67 3.62
C ARG A 454 -0.60 11.70 4.80
N HIS A 455 -0.59 10.39 4.54
CA HIS A 455 -0.51 9.35 5.56
C HIS A 455 0.80 9.45 6.38
N GLU A 456 1.95 9.43 5.71
CA GLU A 456 3.26 9.44 6.38
C GLU A 456 3.55 10.74 7.13
N PHE A 457 3.02 11.85 6.64
CA PHE A 457 3.09 13.13 7.34
C PHE A 457 2.33 13.10 8.69
N VAL A 458 1.33 12.23 8.85
CA VAL A 458 0.64 12.05 10.13
C VAL A 458 1.53 11.36 11.14
N HIS A 459 2.37 10.39 10.76
CA HIS A 459 3.34 9.79 11.68
C HIS A 459 4.31 10.83 12.25
N TYR A 460 4.80 11.73 11.40
CA TYR A 460 5.56 12.90 11.88
C TYR A 460 4.76 13.73 12.91
N LEU A 461 3.47 13.98 12.66
CA LEU A 461 2.65 14.74 13.61
C LEU A 461 2.39 13.97 14.91
N GLN A 462 2.13 12.66 14.83
CA GLN A 462 1.89 11.78 15.98
C GLN A 462 3.09 11.81 16.94
N PHE A 463 4.29 11.51 16.43
CA PHE A 463 5.48 11.41 17.29
C PHE A 463 5.96 12.77 17.78
N ARG A 464 5.69 13.84 17.03
CA ARG A 464 6.06 15.19 17.45
C ARG A 464 5.11 15.81 18.48
N TYR A 465 3.80 15.60 18.34
CA TYR A 465 2.78 16.38 19.05
C TYR A 465 1.83 15.57 19.94
N GLU A 466 1.81 14.23 19.83
CA GLU A 466 0.84 13.39 20.55
C GLU A 466 1.45 12.24 21.35
N ILE A 467 2.48 11.57 20.84
CA ILE A 467 3.08 10.39 21.48
C ILE A 467 4.43 10.79 22.09
N PRO A 468 4.61 10.71 23.42
CA PRO A 468 5.88 11.06 24.07
C PRO A 468 6.99 10.02 23.83
N GLY A 469 8.24 10.50 23.75
CA GLY A 469 9.42 9.67 23.48
C GLY A 469 9.51 9.20 22.03
N MET A 470 10.53 8.38 21.76
CA MET A 470 10.77 7.85 20.41
C MET A 470 9.81 6.71 20.07
N TRP A 471 9.39 6.65 18.82
CA TRP A 471 8.54 5.65 18.23
C TRP A 471 9.07 4.24 18.48
N GLY A 472 8.15 3.33 18.82
CA GLY A 472 8.47 1.95 19.17
C GLY A 472 9.18 1.80 20.52
N GLN A 473 9.42 2.89 21.25
CA GLN A 473 10.08 2.88 22.55
C GLN A 473 9.14 3.36 23.66
N GLY A 474 9.51 3.07 24.91
CA GLY A 474 8.74 3.52 26.08
C GLY A 474 7.58 2.60 26.48
N PRO A 475 6.83 2.97 27.53
CA PRO A 475 5.80 2.13 28.14
C PRO A 475 4.65 1.74 27.22
N LEU A 476 4.17 2.65 26.37
CA LEU A 476 3.01 2.44 25.49
C LEU A 476 3.25 1.34 24.44
N TYR A 477 4.48 1.19 23.96
CA TYR A 477 4.82 0.22 22.91
C TYR A 477 5.14 -1.19 23.45
N LYS A 478 5.24 -1.38 24.78
CA LYS A 478 5.63 -2.67 25.38
C LYS A 478 4.64 -3.81 25.10
N THR A 479 3.36 -3.51 24.98
CA THR A 479 2.30 -4.51 24.74
C THR A 479 2.08 -4.80 23.26
N GLY A 480 2.68 -3.99 22.36
CA GLY A 480 2.48 -4.11 20.92
C GLY A 480 1.03 -3.86 20.50
N ARG A 481 0.36 -2.89 21.14
CA ARG A 481 -1.03 -2.49 20.83
C ARG A 481 -1.19 -1.06 20.31
N MET A 482 -0.09 -0.34 20.07
CA MET A 482 -0.13 1.02 19.53
C MET A 482 -0.42 1.05 18.01
N GLN A 483 -0.21 -0.05 17.29
CA GLN A 483 -0.25 -0.12 15.84
C GLN A 483 -1.61 0.30 15.25
N TRP A 484 -2.72 -0.04 15.89
CA TRP A 484 -4.04 0.39 15.41
C TRP A 484 -4.21 1.92 15.53
N PHE A 485 -3.61 2.55 16.55
CA PHE A 485 -3.68 3.98 16.76
C PHE A 485 -2.75 4.72 15.80
N ASP A 486 -1.51 4.22 15.66
CA ASP A 486 -0.49 4.77 14.76
C ASP A 486 -1.02 4.75 13.31
N GLU A 487 -1.38 3.57 12.81
CA GLU A 487 -1.80 3.38 11.41
C GLU A 487 -3.23 3.87 11.15
N GLY A 488 -4.16 3.60 12.08
CA GLY A 488 -5.55 4.04 11.95
C GLY A 488 -5.66 5.57 11.96
N GLY A 489 -4.89 6.22 12.83
CA GLY A 489 -4.78 7.68 12.85
C GLY A 489 -4.18 8.23 11.55
N ALA A 490 -3.12 7.62 11.04
CA ALA A 490 -2.49 8.04 9.79
C ALA A 490 -3.43 7.93 8.59
N GLU A 491 -4.14 6.82 8.46
CA GLU A 491 -5.15 6.64 7.40
C GLU A 491 -6.32 7.62 7.52
N PHE A 492 -6.77 7.90 8.75
CA PHE A 492 -7.87 8.81 9.03
C PHE A 492 -7.49 10.25 8.71
N PHE A 493 -6.41 10.78 9.30
CA PHE A 493 -5.99 12.16 9.09
C PHE A 493 -5.51 12.43 7.65
N ALA A 494 -5.11 11.42 6.89
CA ALA A 494 -4.83 11.58 5.47
C ALA A 494 -6.05 12.09 4.67
N GLY A 495 -7.28 11.87 5.18
CA GLY A 495 -8.52 12.41 4.64
C GLY A 495 -8.79 13.90 4.95
N ALA A 496 -7.84 14.60 5.58
CA ALA A 496 -7.98 16.00 5.95
C ALA A 496 -8.23 16.93 4.76
N THR A 497 -9.16 17.88 4.95
CA THR A 497 -9.48 18.92 3.98
C THR A 497 -9.32 20.32 4.58
N ARG A 498 -9.30 21.34 3.72
CA ARG A 498 -9.25 22.73 4.16
C ARG A 498 -10.49 23.20 4.93
N THR A 499 -11.70 22.83 4.49
CA THR A 499 -12.98 23.45 4.96
C THR A 499 -14.13 22.49 5.20
N LYS A 500 -13.87 21.18 5.15
CA LYS A 500 -14.89 20.13 5.33
C LYS A 500 -14.39 19.09 6.35
N GLY A 501 -13.60 19.50 7.34
CA GLY A 501 -12.98 18.59 8.30
C GLY A 501 -12.16 17.47 7.63
N ILE A 502 -12.31 16.25 8.16
CA ILE A 502 -11.69 15.02 7.67
C ILE A 502 -12.77 14.22 6.92
N GLN A 503 -12.46 13.75 5.73
CA GLN A 503 -13.37 13.02 4.86
C GLN A 503 -12.90 11.57 4.67
N PRO A 504 -13.83 10.60 4.56
CA PRO A 504 -13.47 9.24 4.20
C PRO A 504 -12.74 9.20 2.86
N ARG A 505 -11.77 8.28 2.76
CA ARG A 505 -11.00 8.08 1.54
C ARG A 505 -11.55 6.91 0.74
N LYS A 506 -11.93 7.17 -0.51
CA LYS A 506 -12.47 6.14 -1.43
C LYS A 506 -11.56 4.91 -1.52
N SER A 507 -10.24 5.10 -1.52
CA SER A 507 -9.23 4.03 -1.54
C SER A 507 -9.31 3.07 -0.34
N VAL A 508 -9.61 3.59 0.86
CA VAL A 508 -9.74 2.78 2.09
C VAL A 508 -11.12 2.11 2.15
N VAL A 509 -12.17 2.84 1.80
CA VAL A 509 -13.56 2.31 1.77
C VAL A 509 -13.70 1.21 0.72
N TYR A 510 -12.96 1.28 -0.40
CA TYR A 510 -12.88 0.20 -1.39
C TYR A 510 -12.43 -1.11 -0.73
N ASN A 511 -11.30 -1.10 -0.02
CA ASN A 511 -10.77 -2.30 0.63
C ASN A 511 -11.72 -2.86 1.71
N LEU A 512 -12.42 -2.01 2.45
CA LEU A 512 -13.47 -2.44 3.40
C LEU A 512 -14.66 -3.11 2.71
N ARG A 513 -15.00 -2.68 1.48
CA ARG A 513 -16.10 -3.22 0.69
C ARG A 513 -15.77 -4.59 0.10
N GLU A 514 -14.54 -4.79 -0.35
CA GLU A 514 -14.08 -6.04 -0.98
C GLU A 514 -13.89 -7.18 0.03
N ASP A 515 -13.93 -6.90 1.33
CA ASP A 515 -13.75 -7.91 2.36
C ASP A 515 -15.05 -8.61 2.76
N ASP A 516 -14.99 -9.93 2.87
CA ASP A 516 -16.14 -10.77 3.23
C ASP A 516 -16.64 -10.49 4.66
N LEU A 517 -17.95 -10.59 4.88
CA LEU A 517 -18.58 -10.36 6.19
C LEU A 517 -18.01 -11.27 7.30
N GLY A 518 -17.61 -12.50 6.97
CA GLY A 518 -16.99 -13.44 7.91
C GLY A 518 -15.53 -13.13 8.26
N GLY A 519 -14.90 -12.20 7.53
CA GLY A 519 -13.51 -11.79 7.72
C GLY A 519 -13.34 -10.47 8.46
N ARG A 520 -14.41 -9.71 8.73
CA ARG A 520 -14.30 -8.38 9.34
C ARG A 520 -13.72 -8.43 10.74
N PHE A 521 -12.85 -7.47 11.06
CA PHE A 521 -12.30 -7.36 12.41
C PHE A 521 -13.36 -6.81 13.36
N THR A 522 -13.44 -7.42 14.54
CA THR A 522 -14.15 -6.83 15.68
C THR A 522 -13.30 -5.70 16.29
N VAL A 523 -13.88 -4.90 17.20
CA VAL A 523 -13.10 -3.92 17.98
C VAL A 523 -11.94 -4.60 18.70
N ALA A 524 -12.15 -5.82 19.20
CA ALA A 524 -11.10 -6.59 19.87
C ALA A 524 -9.99 -6.99 18.89
N ASP A 525 -10.31 -7.47 17.70
CA ASP A 525 -9.31 -7.83 16.69
C ASP A 525 -8.51 -6.60 16.24
N THR A 526 -9.18 -5.47 16.02
CA THR A 526 -8.55 -4.21 15.59
C THR A 526 -7.54 -3.70 16.61
N VAL A 527 -7.90 -3.57 17.89
CA VAL A 527 -6.97 -3.01 18.90
C VAL A 527 -5.86 -3.98 19.32
N ASN A 528 -5.98 -5.27 18.98
CA ASN A 528 -4.95 -6.28 19.18
C ASN A 528 -4.13 -6.56 17.90
N SER A 529 -4.35 -5.78 16.84
CA SER A 529 -3.65 -5.97 15.57
C SER A 529 -2.17 -5.61 15.68
N GLN A 530 -1.35 -6.38 14.96
CA GLN A 530 0.10 -6.18 14.86
C GLN A 530 0.52 -6.14 13.39
N TYR A 531 1.69 -5.57 13.12
CA TYR A 531 2.29 -5.57 11.80
C TYR A 531 2.45 -7.01 11.25
N GLY A 532 2.16 -7.18 9.96
CA GLY A 532 2.30 -8.48 9.26
C GLY A 532 1.14 -8.87 8.36
N SER A 533 0.05 -8.10 8.37
CA SER A 533 -1.08 -8.15 7.44
C SER A 533 -1.43 -6.73 7.00
N TRP A 534 -1.94 -6.54 5.78
CA TRP A 534 -2.41 -5.23 5.31
C TRP A 534 -3.80 -4.87 5.84
N LYS A 535 -4.63 -5.90 6.07
CA LYS A 535 -6.05 -5.75 6.44
C LYS A 535 -6.30 -4.88 7.67
N PHE A 536 -5.38 -4.89 8.65
CA PHE A 536 -5.64 -4.17 9.89
C PHE A 536 -5.62 -2.64 9.71
N TYR A 537 -4.99 -2.11 8.67
CA TYR A 537 -4.93 -0.67 8.41
C TYR A 537 -6.34 -0.12 8.17
N GLU A 538 -7.12 -0.80 7.32
CA GLU A 538 -8.49 -0.42 6.99
C GLU A 538 -9.42 -0.47 8.21
N TYR A 539 -9.31 -1.52 9.02
CA TYR A 539 -10.14 -1.67 10.22
C TYR A 539 -9.72 -0.73 11.35
N SER A 540 -8.44 -0.41 11.46
CA SER A 540 -7.91 0.60 12.39
C SER A 540 -8.40 1.99 12.01
N TYR A 541 -8.37 2.34 10.72
CA TYR A 541 -8.99 3.54 10.19
C TYR A 541 -10.48 3.59 10.56
N ALA A 542 -11.23 2.51 10.29
CA ALA A 542 -12.66 2.48 10.56
C ALA A 542 -12.97 2.66 12.05
N LEU A 543 -12.13 2.10 12.95
CA LEU A 543 -12.31 2.26 14.39
C LEU A 543 -12.02 3.70 14.81
N TYR A 544 -10.96 4.30 14.28
CA TYR A 544 -10.62 5.70 14.54
C TYR A 544 -11.73 6.65 14.05
N ASP A 545 -12.26 6.43 12.85
CA ASP A 545 -13.39 7.19 12.27
C ASP A 545 -14.67 7.05 13.10
N TYR A 546 -15.01 5.82 13.51
CA TYR A 546 -16.13 5.55 14.41
C TYR A 546 -15.99 6.31 15.73
N LEU A 547 -14.83 6.21 16.38
CA LEU A 547 -14.58 6.90 17.64
C LEU A 547 -14.66 8.42 17.45
N TYR A 548 -14.09 8.96 16.37
CA TYR A 548 -14.16 10.39 16.08
C TYR A 548 -15.60 10.89 15.87
N HIS A 549 -16.42 10.17 15.11
CA HIS A 549 -17.77 10.62 14.75
C HIS A 549 -18.86 10.27 15.76
N GLN A 550 -18.72 9.15 16.48
CA GLN A 550 -19.79 8.58 17.30
C GLN A 550 -19.45 8.49 18.79
N ASP A 551 -18.17 8.42 19.17
CA ASP A 551 -17.74 8.33 20.58
C ASP A 551 -16.45 9.12 20.85
N PHE A 552 -16.49 10.42 20.55
CA PHE A 552 -15.32 11.31 20.65
C PHE A 552 -14.74 11.34 22.06
N LYS A 553 -15.59 11.13 23.08
CA LYS A 553 -15.17 11.06 24.48
C LYS A 553 -14.25 9.88 24.76
N THR A 554 -14.48 8.73 24.13
CA THR A 554 -13.58 7.58 24.25
C THR A 554 -12.28 7.84 23.50
N LEU A 555 -12.33 8.46 22.32
CA LEU A 555 -11.13 8.88 21.59
C LEU A 555 -10.25 9.82 22.43
N ASP A 556 -10.85 10.86 23.01
CA ASP A 556 -10.18 11.85 23.87
C ASP A 556 -9.51 11.20 25.09
N ARG A 557 -10.16 10.20 25.71
CA ARG A 557 -9.56 9.44 26.82
C ARG A 557 -8.36 8.61 26.41
N ILE A 558 -8.43 7.96 25.24
CA ILE A 558 -7.32 7.18 24.67
C ILE A 558 -6.14 8.12 24.37
N GLN A 559 -6.40 9.22 23.67
CA GLN A 559 -5.41 10.26 23.35
C GLN A 559 -4.79 10.88 24.62
N HIS A 560 -5.60 11.15 25.64
CA HIS A 560 -5.11 11.63 26.93
C HIS A 560 -4.16 10.62 27.57
N ALA A 561 -4.52 9.33 27.63
CA ALA A 561 -3.63 8.31 28.18
C ALA A 561 -2.29 8.24 27.42
N ILE A 562 -2.33 8.32 26.08
CA ILE A 562 -1.16 8.35 25.22
C ILE A 562 -0.28 9.57 25.52
N ARG A 563 -0.85 10.78 25.49
CA ARG A 563 -0.13 12.05 25.67
C ARG A 563 0.54 12.17 27.05
N PHE A 564 -0.05 11.57 28.08
CA PHE A 564 0.54 11.51 29.43
C PHE A 564 1.45 10.29 29.65
N ASN A 565 1.69 9.48 28.60
CA ASN A 565 2.49 8.26 28.64
C ASN A 565 1.99 7.25 29.71
N ASP A 566 0.67 7.22 29.95
CA ASP A 566 0.02 6.35 30.93
C ASP A 566 -0.45 5.06 30.26
N ALA A 567 0.48 4.11 30.14
CA ALA A 567 0.20 2.80 29.55
C ALA A 567 -0.88 2.02 30.29
N ALA A 568 -1.05 2.22 31.61
CA ALA A 568 -2.09 1.52 32.36
C ALA A 568 -3.48 2.07 32.05
N ALA A 569 -3.63 3.39 31.97
CA ALA A 569 -4.87 4.02 31.55
C ALA A 569 -5.22 3.68 30.09
N TYR A 570 -4.21 3.62 29.21
CA TYR A 570 -4.37 3.22 27.82
C TYR A 570 -4.91 1.79 27.70
N GLU A 571 -4.26 0.82 28.33
CA GLU A 571 -4.71 -0.58 28.33
C GLU A 571 -6.11 -0.74 28.96
N GLN A 572 -6.43 0.05 29.97
CA GLN A 572 -7.78 0.08 30.54
C GLN A 572 -8.82 0.55 29.52
N GLN A 573 -8.55 1.60 28.74
CA GLN A 573 -9.48 2.05 27.70
C GLN A 573 -9.67 0.98 26.62
N LEU A 574 -8.59 0.32 26.18
CA LEU A 574 -8.68 -0.76 25.20
C LEU A 574 -9.52 -1.93 25.72
N ALA A 575 -9.30 -2.36 26.96
CA ALA A 575 -10.09 -3.42 27.58
C ALA A 575 -11.58 -3.08 27.67
N LEU A 576 -11.92 -1.81 27.94
CA LEU A 576 -13.30 -1.35 28.00
C LEU A 576 -14.02 -1.42 26.65
N ILE A 577 -13.36 -1.03 25.56
CA ILE A 577 -13.97 -1.08 24.23
C ILE A 577 -13.98 -2.49 23.64
N SER A 578 -12.93 -3.29 23.85
CA SER A 578 -12.88 -4.68 23.38
C SER A 578 -13.90 -5.57 24.06
N GLY A 579 -14.20 -5.32 25.34
CA GLY A 579 -15.14 -6.11 26.13
C GLY A 579 -16.61 -5.73 25.97
N ASN A 580 -16.94 -4.74 25.13
CA ASN A 580 -18.29 -4.19 25.04
C ASN A 580 -18.98 -4.53 23.70
N PRO A 581 -19.93 -5.50 23.69
CA PRO A 581 -20.64 -5.89 22.47
C PRO A 581 -21.36 -4.73 21.78
N ARG A 582 -21.88 -3.75 22.53
CA ARG A 582 -22.59 -2.61 21.95
C ARG A 582 -21.67 -1.68 21.17
N VAL A 583 -20.42 -1.52 21.63
CA VAL A 583 -19.40 -0.74 20.91
C VAL A 583 -19.05 -1.47 19.63
N ASN A 584 -18.86 -2.79 19.69
CA ASN A 584 -18.64 -3.59 18.49
C ASN A 584 -19.80 -3.51 17.48
N ASP A 585 -21.05 -3.62 17.93
CA ASP A 585 -22.23 -3.51 17.05
C ASP A 585 -22.35 -2.12 16.41
N ALA A 586 -22.00 -1.06 17.13
CA ALA A 586 -21.97 0.30 16.58
C ALA A 586 -20.82 0.47 15.57
N TYR A 587 -19.64 -0.06 15.88
CA TYR A 587 -18.51 -0.08 14.97
C TYR A 587 -18.82 -0.83 13.67
N GLN A 588 -19.40 -2.04 13.74
CA GLN A 588 -19.78 -2.80 12.53
C GLN A 588 -20.81 -2.04 11.67
N ARG A 589 -21.81 -1.40 12.29
CA ARG A 589 -22.77 -0.55 11.56
C ARG A 589 -22.10 0.66 10.91
N SER A 590 -21.12 1.28 11.58
CA SER A 590 -20.38 2.40 11.00
C SER A 590 -19.60 2.00 9.75
N ILE A 591 -19.05 0.77 9.70
CA ILE A 591 -18.39 0.22 8.51
C ILE A 591 -19.41 0.07 7.37
N GLU A 592 -20.59 -0.48 7.65
CA GLU A 592 -21.67 -0.62 6.66
C GLU A 592 -22.12 0.73 6.10
N GLU A 593 -22.26 1.75 6.96
CA GLU A 593 -22.60 3.12 6.55
C GLU A 593 -21.52 3.73 5.64
N GLN A 594 -20.24 3.48 5.92
CA GLN A 594 -19.14 3.93 5.05
C GLN A 594 -19.18 3.21 3.69
N ILE A 595 -19.35 1.89 3.68
CA ILE A 595 -19.45 1.09 2.45
C ILE A 595 -20.65 1.53 1.61
N ALA A 596 -21.81 1.80 2.23
CA ALA A 596 -22.99 2.27 1.53
C ALA A 596 -22.78 3.62 0.83
N ARG A 597 -21.81 4.41 1.31
CA ARG A 597 -21.42 5.71 0.73
C ARG A 597 -20.30 5.62 -0.30
N TYR A 598 -19.80 4.42 -0.63
CA TYR A 598 -18.63 4.21 -1.50
C TYR A 598 -18.68 5.04 -2.81
N HIS A 599 -19.82 5.03 -3.52
CA HIS A 599 -19.96 5.77 -4.78
C HIS A 599 -20.02 7.30 -4.62
N SER A 600 -20.23 7.79 -3.40
CA SER A 600 -20.32 9.22 -3.08
C SER A 600 -19.05 9.81 -2.45
N VAL A 601 -18.09 8.95 -2.06
CA VAL A 601 -16.81 9.39 -1.46
C VAL A 601 -15.72 9.51 -2.51
N SER A 602 -14.80 10.44 -2.28
CA SER A 602 -13.64 10.73 -3.12
C SER A 602 -12.34 10.52 -2.36
N VAL A 603 -11.20 10.66 -3.04
CA VAL A 603 -9.92 10.87 -2.37
C VAL A 603 -9.70 12.37 -2.18
N PRO A 604 -9.52 12.89 -0.95
CA PRO A 604 -9.27 14.31 -0.74
C PRO A 604 -7.86 14.74 -1.20
N PHE A 605 -7.81 15.55 -2.26
CA PHE A 605 -6.58 16.19 -2.75
C PHE A 605 -6.60 17.70 -2.54
N VAL A 606 -5.42 18.32 -2.51
CA VAL A 606 -5.32 19.79 -2.44
C VAL A 606 -5.91 20.44 -3.69
N SER A 607 -6.61 21.56 -3.53
CA SER A 607 -7.16 22.29 -4.68
C SER A 607 -6.06 22.96 -5.53
N ASN A 608 -6.30 23.12 -6.83
CA ASN A 608 -5.44 23.96 -7.68
C ASN A 608 -5.36 25.43 -7.24
N ALA A 609 -6.27 25.90 -6.38
CA ALA A 609 -6.23 27.26 -5.85
C ALA A 609 -4.87 27.62 -5.22
N TYR A 610 -4.18 26.66 -4.57
CA TYR A 610 -2.85 26.87 -3.99
C TYR A 610 -1.75 27.17 -5.03
N MET A 611 -1.92 26.66 -6.26
CA MET A 611 -0.94 26.81 -7.35
C MET A 611 -1.06 28.15 -8.07
N ARG A 612 -2.16 28.89 -7.86
CA ARG A 612 -2.41 30.16 -8.53
C ARG A 612 -1.46 31.26 -8.03
N THR A 613 -1.15 32.19 -8.93
CA THR A 613 -0.49 33.45 -8.59
C THR A 613 -1.46 34.33 -7.81
N LEU A 614 -1.02 34.87 -6.67
CA LEU A 614 -1.86 35.72 -5.84
C LEU A 614 -1.93 37.13 -6.41
N LYS A 615 -3.14 37.70 -6.39
CA LYS A 615 -3.30 39.13 -6.66
C LYS A 615 -2.55 39.93 -5.58
N PRO A 616 -1.92 41.07 -5.90
CA PRO A 616 -1.31 41.91 -4.88
C PRO A 616 -2.34 42.33 -3.82
N LYS A 617 -1.95 42.27 -2.54
CA LYS A 617 -2.74 42.76 -1.41
C LYS A 617 -1.81 43.14 -0.26
N PRO A 618 -2.01 44.27 0.42
CA PRO A 618 -1.21 44.62 1.58
C PRO A 618 -1.32 43.56 2.67
N VAL A 619 -0.17 43.11 3.20
CA VAL A 619 -0.10 42.02 4.17
C VAL A 619 -0.86 42.35 5.47
N ARG A 620 -0.80 43.62 5.90
CA ARG A 620 -1.58 44.11 7.04
C ARG A 620 -3.10 43.93 6.84
N ASP A 621 -3.59 44.17 5.63
CA ASP A 621 -5.02 44.04 5.33
C ASP A 621 -5.44 42.59 5.42
N ILE A 622 -4.63 41.66 4.91
CA ILE A 622 -4.85 40.20 5.04
C ILE A 622 -5.04 39.82 6.50
N TYR A 623 -4.12 40.22 7.38
CA TYR A 623 -4.22 39.88 8.81
C TYR A 623 -5.43 40.51 9.48
N SER A 624 -5.73 41.78 9.16
CA SER A 624 -6.88 42.47 9.74
C SER A 624 -8.22 41.88 9.28
N GLU A 625 -8.33 41.46 8.02
CA GLU A 625 -9.53 40.83 7.47
C GLU A 625 -9.74 39.44 8.05
N ILE A 626 -8.68 38.63 8.20
CA ILE A 626 -8.78 37.32 8.87
C ILE A 626 -9.20 37.50 10.33
N ALA A 627 -8.56 38.41 11.06
CA ALA A 627 -8.90 38.68 12.45
C ALA A 627 -10.34 39.18 12.59
N ALA A 628 -10.82 40.01 11.66
CA ALA A 628 -12.20 40.50 11.66
C ALA A 628 -13.22 39.39 11.36
N VAL A 629 -12.98 38.55 10.34
CA VAL A 629 -13.88 37.44 9.99
C VAL A 629 -13.99 36.43 11.12
N ALA A 630 -12.88 36.10 11.78
CA ALA A 630 -12.86 35.13 12.86
C ALA A 630 -13.12 35.75 14.26
N GLY A 631 -13.24 37.08 14.37
CA GLY A 631 -13.44 37.77 15.65
C GLY A 631 -12.26 37.59 16.63
N LEU A 632 -11.03 37.51 16.12
CA LEU A 632 -9.83 37.30 16.94
C LEU A 632 -9.40 38.54 17.70
N ARG A 633 -8.83 38.31 18.89
CA ARG A 633 -8.14 39.31 19.72
C ARG A 633 -6.66 38.97 19.84
N ASP A 634 -5.86 39.96 20.24
CA ASP A 634 -4.45 39.80 20.60
C ASP A 634 -3.63 39.04 19.54
N THR A 635 -3.80 39.46 18.28
CA THR A 635 -3.24 38.74 17.15
C THR A 635 -1.75 38.98 16.98
N ILE A 636 -1.01 37.91 16.67
CA ILE A 636 0.42 37.93 16.37
C ILE A 636 0.62 37.18 15.05
N ALA A 637 1.30 37.82 14.11
CA ALA A 637 1.66 37.23 12.83
C ALA A 637 3.14 36.85 12.79
N LYS A 638 3.43 35.69 12.20
CA LYS A 638 4.78 35.25 11.85
C LYS A 638 4.82 34.93 10.38
N GLU A 639 5.80 35.47 9.68
CA GLU A 639 6.00 35.22 8.25
C GLU A 639 7.17 34.28 8.05
N ARG A 640 7.09 33.46 7.01
CA ARG A 640 8.14 32.50 6.65
C ARG A 640 8.47 32.57 5.18
N LYS A 641 9.74 32.34 4.86
CA LYS A 641 10.23 32.20 3.50
C LYS A 641 10.22 30.72 3.11
N SER A 642 9.67 30.45 1.94
CA SER A 642 9.80 29.18 1.26
C SER A 642 10.41 29.40 -0.11
N HIS A 643 10.91 28.35 -0.74
CA HIS A 643 11.61 28.43 -2.02
C HIS A 643 10.74 29.10 -3.11
N PHE A 644 9.44 28.81 -3.14
CA PHE A 644 8.54 29.28 -4.20
C PHE A 644 7.64 30.46 -3.82
N PHE A 645 7.45 30.72 -2.52
CA PHE A 645 6.52 31.72 -2.01
C PHE A 645 6.85 32.09 -0.56
N ARG A 646 6.17 33.11 -0.03
CA ARG A 646 6.11 33.38 1.41
C ARG A 646 4.79 32.85 1.98
N SER A 647 4.83 32.48 3.25
CA SER A 647 3.64 32.09 4.01
C SER A 647 3.55 32.93 5.28
N PHE A 648 2.37 32.93 5.89
CA PHE A 648 2.15 33.51 7.21
C PHE A 648 1.52 32.48 8.14
N GLU A 649 1.71 32.68 9.44
CA GLU A 649 0.95 32.10 10.53
C GLU A 649 0.40 33.28 11.35
N LEU A 650 -0.93 33.37 11.48
CA LEU A 650 -1.61 34.38 12.30
C LEU A 650 -2.29 33.68 13.47
N ARG A 651 -1.78 33.90 14.68
CA ARG A 651 -2.35 33.39 15.92
C ARG A 651 -3.15 34.49 16.61
N GLY A 652 -4.29 34.16 17.20
CA GLY A 652 -5.07 35.05 18.04
C GLY A 652 -5.98 34.29 19.00
N THR A 653 -6.57 35.01 19.94
CA THR A 653 -7.53 34.44 20.91
C THR A 653 -8.96 34.59 20.40
N TYR A 654 -9.72 33.50 20.40
CA TYR A 654 -11.16 33.50 20.15
C TYR A 654 -11.93 33.28 21.46
N ILE A 655 -12.93 34.11 21.72
CA ILE A 655 -13.83 33.99 22.88
C ILE A 655 -15.24 33.71 22.37
N GLY A 656 -15.69 32.47 22.58
CA GLY A 656 -16.97 31.97 22.09
C GLY A 656 -18.16 32.29 22.99
N GLY A 657 -19.21 31.47 22.90
CA GLY A 657 -20.39 31.57 23.77
C GLY A 657 -20.14 31.03 25.18
N ILE A 658 -21.21 30.90 25.97
CA ILE A 658 -21.16 30.18 27.26
C ILE A 658 -20.73 28.73 27.00
N ALA A 659 -19.78 28.24 27.79
CA ALA A 659 -19.25 26.89 27.67
C ALA A 659 -20.34 25.84 27.94
N ALA A 660 -20.45 24.85 27.06
CA ALA A 660 -21.40 23.75 27.14
C ALA A 660 -20.74 22.40 27.50
N GLY A 661 -19.41 22.41 27.73
CA GLY A 661 -18.60 21.22 27.93
C GLY A 661 -17.59 21.06 26.79
N ASN A 662 -16.43 20.47 27.07
CA ASN A 662 -15.29 20.40 26.14
C ASN A 662 -15.70 19.88 24.75
N GLU A 663 -16.42 18.76 24.69
CA GLU A 663 -16.84 18.15 23.42
C GLU A 663 -17.79 19.06 22.62
N GLN A 664 -18.81 19.63 23.26
CA GLN A 664 -19.79 20.50 22.60
C GLN A 664 -19.12 21.80 22.11
N ASP A 665 -18.23 22.36 22.93
CA ASP A 665 -17.47 23.56 22.60
C ASP A 665 -16.47 23.29 21.47
N TRP A 666 -15.83 22.13 21.47
CA TRP A 666 -14.95 21.66 20.39
C TRP A 666 -15.72 21.52 19.07
N GLN A 667 -16.87 20.86 19.07
CA GLN A 667 -17.72 20.72 17.88
C GLN A 667 -18.21 22.08 17.36
N ALA A 668 -18.54 23.00 18.27
CA ALA A 668 -18.91 24.36 17.91
C ALA A 668 -17.73 25.10 17.27
N MET A 669 -16.55 25.04 17.87
CA MET A 669 -15.33 25.67 17.37
C MET A 669 -14.88 25.07 16.02
N ASN A 670 -15.04 23.76 15.83
CA ASN A 670 -14.72 23.09 14.58
C ASN A 670 -15.60 23.61 13.43
N ARG A 671 -16.92 23.70 13.65
CA ARG A 671 -17.87 24.29 12.68
C ARG A 671 -17.57 25.77 12.42
N LEU A 672 -17.26 26.55 13.45
CA LEU A 672 -16.90 27.96 13.32
C LEU A 672 -15.63 28.14 12.49
N THR A 673 -14.62 27.33 12.73
CA THR A 673 -13.34 27.40 12.00
C THR A 673 -13.53 27.13 10.51
N ASP A 674 -14.32 26.12 10.15
CA ASP A 674 -14.68 25.88 8.74
C ASP A 674 -15.50 27.05 8.16
N GLY A 675 -16.44 27.60 8.94
CA GLY A 675 -17.22 28.78 8.57
C GLY A 675 -16.34 30.02 8.29
N PHE A 676 -15.31 30.27 9.12
CA PHE A 676 -14.37 31.37 8.88
C PHE A 676 -13.62 31.20 7.56
N LEU A 677 -13.15 29.98 7.28
CA LEU A 677 -12.43 29.68 6.04
C LEU A 677 -13.32 29.78 4.80
N GLN A 678 -14.60 29.40 4.92
CA GLN A 678 -15.60 29.56 3.86
C GLN A 678 -15.87 31.04 3.60
N ALA A 679 -16.15 31.83 4.65
CA ALA A 679 -16.38 33.27 4.54
C ALA A 679 -15.17 34.02 3.94
N LEU A 680 -13.94 33.63 4.30
CA LEU A 680 -12.74 34.16 3.66
C LEU A 680 -12.64 33.78 2.18
N SER A 681 -13.09 32.58 1.81
CA SER A 681 -13.04 32.11 0.42
C SER A 681 -14.00 32.83 -0.52
N GLU A 682 -15.04 33.45 0.02
CA GLU A 682 -16.01 34.29 -0.70
C GLU A 682 -15.47 35.70 -0.94
N GLN A 683 -14.42 36.12 -0.23
CA GLN A 683 -13.82 37.43 -0.42
C GLN A 683 -13.12 37.53 -1.78
N PRO A 684 -13.01 38.75 -2.39
CA PRO A 684 -12.49 38.91 -3.75
C PRO A 684 -11.02 38.52 -3.95
N TRP A 685 -10.23 38.48 -2.87
CA TRP A 685 -8.81 38.17 -2.94
C TRP A 685 -8.57 36.66 -3.01
N ASN A 686 -7.94 36.22 -4.09
CA ASN A 686 -7.77 34.79 -4.38
C ASN A 686 -6.84 34.05 -3.41
N GLY A 687 -6.01 34.75 -2.64
CA GLY A 687 -5.12 34.14 -1.64
C GLY A 687 -5.84 33.53 -0.45
N TYR A 688 -7.08 33.93 -0.15
CA TYR A 688 -7.85 33.34 0.95
C TYR A 688 -8.18 31.86 0.75
N LYS A 689 -8.20 31.40 -0.50
CA LYS A 689 -8.37 29.98 -0.81
C LYS A 689 -7.15 29.12 -0.47
N THR A 690 -6.04 29.75 -0.08
CA THR A 690 -4.83 29.05 0.43
C THR A 690 -4.81 28.94 1.95
N VAL A 691 -5.80 29.51 2.63
CA VAL A 691 -5.79 29.60 4.09
C VAL A 691 -6.35 28.31 4.71
N THR A 692 -5.56 27.73 5.59
CA THR A 692 -5.93 26.66 6.53
C THR A 692 -6.03 27.24 7.94
N ALA A 693 -6.79 26.61 8.83
CA ALA A 693 -6.90 27.07 10.21
C ALA A 693 -7.17 25.92 11.18
N TYR A 694 -6.69 26.09 12.41
CA TYR A 694 -6.93 25.18 13.52
C TYR A 694 -7.05 25.96 14.83
N PHE A 695 -7.41 25.25 15.90
CA PHE A 695 -7.55 25.82 17.24
C PHE A 695 -7.02 24.86 18.30
N THR A 696 -6.44 25.39 19.36
CA THR A 696 -5.81 24.65 20.46
C THR A 696 -6.08 25.33 21.80
N ASN A 697 -5.61 24.70 22.88
CA ASN A 697 -5.63 25.28 24.23
C ASN A 697 -7.04 25.66 24.72
N TYR A 698 -7.98 24.70 24.66
CA TYR A 698 -9.33 24.89 25.23
C TYR A 698 -9.24 25.32 26.70
N ARG A 699 -10.03 26.35 27.04
CA ARG A 699 -10.20 26.84 28.41
C ARG A 699 -11.53 27.56 28.56
N VAL A 700 -11.98 27.74 29.80
CA VAL A 700 -13.16 28.53 30.14
C VAL A 700 -12.72 29.75 30.92
N ASN A 701 -13.14 30.95 30.51
CA ASN A 701 -12.79 32.19 31.19
C ASN A 701 -13.68 32.46 32.42
N GLU A 702 -13.40 33.54 33.16
CA GLU A 702 -14.14 33.94 34.36
C GLU A 702 -15.64 34.25 34.10
N GLU A 703 -16.00 34.58 32.85
CA GLU A 703 -17.39 34.82 32.42
C GLU A 703 -18.12 33.50 32.05
N GLY A 704 -17.48 32.34 32.21
CA GLY A 704 -18.04 31.05 31.84
C GLY A 704 -18.09 30.80 30.32
N ARG A 705 -17.30 31.55 29.54
CA ARG A 705 -17.24 31.42 28.07
C ARG A 705 -16.07 30.56 27.64
N PHE A 706 -16.26 29.74 26.61
CA PHE A 706 -15.16 28.95 26.05
C PHE A 706 -14.18 29.85 25.27
N VAL A 707 -12.90 29.53 25.38
CA VAL A 707 -11.81 30.28 24.77
C VAL A 707 -10.83 29.31 24.10
N TYR A 708 -10.38 29.68 22.91
CA TYR A 708 -9.38 28.94 22.13
C TYR A 708 -8.29 29.87 21.61
N ASP A 709 -7.09 29.33 21.46
CA ASP A 709 -6.10 29.95 20.57
C ASP A 709 -6.41 29.46 19.15
N VAL A 710 -6.53 30.37 18.20
CA VAL A 710 -6.86 30.08 16.81
C VAL A 710 -5.72 30.52 15.92
N VAL A 711 -5.33 29.63 15.01
CA VAL A 711 -4.18 29.82 14.13
C VAL A 711 -4.61 29.69 12.69
N PHE A 712 -4.28 30.68 11.88
CA PHE A 712 -4.47 30.68 10.43
C PHE A 712 -3.12 30.60 9.74
N HIS A 713 -2.99 29.74 8.72
CA HIS A 713 -1.81 29.66 7.87
C HIS A 713 -2.18 29.85 6.40
N GLY A 714 -1.43 30.65 5.65
CA GLY A 714 -1.72 30.87 4.24
C GLY A 714 -0.57 31.47 3.44
N LYS A 715 -0.75 31.55 2.12
CA LYS A 715 0.23 32.08 1.17
C LYS A 715 0.18 33.61 1.14
N LEU A 716 1.34 34.25 1.16
CA LEU A 716 1.47 35.71 1.00
C LEU A 716 1.77 36.09 -0.46
N PRO A 717 1.30 37.25 -0.93
CA PRO A 717 1.73 37.79 -2.22
C PRO A 717 3.23 38.13 -2.17
N THR A 718 3.91 38.02 -3.30
CA THR A 718 5.31 38.47 -3.43
C THR A 718 5.36 40.00 -3.35
N ASP A 719 6.25 40.54 -2.52
CA ASP A 719 6.53 41.99 -2.51
C ASP A 719 7.11 42.38 -3.89
N ASN A 720 6.76 43.58 -4.38
CA ASN A 720 7.23 44.16 -5.64
C ASN A 720 8.78 44.42 -5.70
N SER A 721 9.61 43.65 -4.97
CA SER A 721 11.06 43.85 -4.85
C SER A 721 11.90 42.56 -4.81
N VAL A 722 11.40 41.45 -5.34
CA VAL A 722 12.24 40.33 -5.78
C VAL A 722 11.75 39.90 -7.15
N GLY A 723 12.68 39.80 -8.10
CA GLY A 723 12.44 39.82 -9.54
C GLY A 723 11.17 39.12 -10.01
N GLN A 724 10.47 39.79 -10.93
CA GLN A 724 9.84 39.08 -12.03
C GLN A 724 10.85 38.04 -12.54
N TYR A 725 10.70 36.79 -12.14
CA TYR A 725 11.18 35.69 -12.96
C TYR A 725 10.18 35.56 -14.11
N THR A 726 10.17 36.60 -14.96
CA THR A 726 9.96 36.41 -16.38
C THR A 726 11.08 35.48 -16.84
N ASN A 727 10.72 34.32 -17.36
CA ASN A 727 11.59 33.70 -18.35
C ASN A 727 11.85 34.75 -19.45
N ASP A 728 13.03 34.71 -20.07
CA ASP A 728 13.65 35.73 -20.94
C ASP A 728 12.82 36.29 -22.12
N ASN A 729 11.50 36.07 -22.22
CA ASN A 729 10.64 36.68 -23.24
C ASN A 729 9.28 37.20 -22.77
N GLY A 730 8.89 37.14 -21.49
CA GLY A 730 7.62 37.72 -21.04
C GLY A 730 6.34 37.21 -21.75
N GLU A 731 6.44 36.10 -22.48
CA GLU A 731 5.32 35.42 -23.13
C GLU A 731 4.84 34.28 -22.25
N GLN A 732 3.55 34.31 -21.88
CA GLN A 732 2.82 33.10 -21.52
C GLN A 732 2.72 32.26 -22.80
N ARG A 733 3.69 31.37 -23.03
CA ARG A 733 3.66 30.50 -24.20
C ARG A 733 2.44 29.59 -24.09
N ASN A 734 1.48 29.80 -24.97
CA ASN A 734 0.35 28.90 -25.23
C ASN A 734 0.88 27.67 -25.99
N ALA A 735 1.77 26.91 -25.34
CA ALA A 735 2.37 25.72 -25.89
C ALA A 735 2.32 24.62 -24.84
N ASP A 736 2.20 23.39 -25.33
CA ASP A 736 2.41 22.18 -24.56
C ASP A 736 3.75 22.21 -23.78
N HIS A 737 3.79 21.60 -22.61
CA HIS A 737 4.97 21.61 -21.72
C HIS A 737 5.18 20.25 -21.06
N GLU A 738 6.17 19.52 -21.59
CA GLU A 738 6.55 18.19 -21.10
C GLU A 738 7.50 18.21 -19.89
N PRO A 739 7.44 17.19 -19.01
CA PRO A 739 6.47 16.08 -19.03
C PRO A 739 5.10 16.51 -18.48
N ASN A 740 3.99 16.08 -19.09
CA ASN A 740 2.63 16.29 -18.56
C ASN A 740 1.75 15.02 -18.52
N ASN A 741 2.39 13.86 -18.43
CA ASN A 741 1.76 12.54 -18.64
C ASN A 741 1.06 11.98 -17.39
N ALA A 742 1.15 12.70 -16.27
CA ALA A 742 0.43 12.44 -15.02
C ALA A 742 -0.38 13.67 -14.60
N TRP A 743 -1.53 13.48 -13.94
CA TRP A 743 -2.43 14.58 -13.58
C TRP A 743 -1.75 15.62 -12.68
N GLU A 744 -0.79 15.21 -11.85
CA GLU A 744 -0.01 16.11 -11.01
C GLU A 744 0.90 17.04 -11.83
N GLN A 745 1.26 16.63 -13.05
CA GLN A 745 2.06 17.37 -14.01
C GLN A 745 1.21 18.19 -14.98
N ALA A 746 -0.12 18.09 -14.91
CA ALA A 746 -1.02 18.64 -15.92
C ALA A 746 -0.79 20.14 -16.20
N VAL A 747 -0.86 20.53 -17.47
CA VAL A 747 -0.66 21.92 -17.90
C VAL A 747 -1.94 22.74 -17.69
N GLN A 748 -1.86 23.82 -16.90
CA GLN A 748 -3.00 24.67 -16.59
C GLN A 748 -3.47 25.48 -17.80
N GLN A 749 -4.75 25.33 -18.14
CA GLN A 749 -5.47 26.15 -19.10
C GLN A 749 -6.20 27.30 -18.41
N ASP A 750 -6.20 28.47 -19.05
CA ASP A 750 -6.88 29.68 -18.55
C ASP A 750 -8.39 29.67 -18.84
N GLY A 751 -8.89 28.66 -19.58
CA GLY A 751 -10.30 28.49 -19.94
C GLY A 751 -10.82 29.59 -20.87
N THR A 752 -9.95 30.39 -21.49
CA THR A 752 -10.34 31.52 -22.34
C THR A 752 -10.72 31.11 -23.77
N GLY A 753 -10.59 29.82 -24.12
CA GLY A 753 -10.78 29.32 -25.48
C GLY A 753 -9.60 29.58 -26.42
N LYS A 754 -8.44 29.99 -25.91
CA LYS A 754 -7.20 30.02 -26.69
C LYS A 754 -6.78 28.60 -27.06
N PRO A 755 -6.32 28.37 -28.30
CA PRO A 755 -5.84 27.06 -28.70
C PRO A 755 -4.47 26.73 -28.12
N VAL A 756 -4.29 25.48 -27.72
CA VAL A 756 -3.02 24.86 -27.38
C VAL A 756 -2.65 23.86 -28.45
N TYR A 757 -1.35 23.75 -28.73
CA TYR A 757 -0.80 22.81 -29.70
C TYR A 757 0.19 21.90 -28.99
N GLY A 758 0.01 20.60 -29.15
CA GLY A 758 0.86 19.56 -28.55
C GLY A 758 1.11 18.40 -29.51
N LYS A 759 1.88 17.41 -29.06
CA LYS A 759 2.39 16.35 -29.94
C LYS A 759 2.61 15.03 -29.18
N LEU A 760 1.90 13.99 -29.61
CA LEU A 760 2.06 12.62 -29.10
C LEU A 760 3.02 11.79 -29.95
N SER A 761 3.73 10.85 -29.31
CA SER A 761 4.66 9.88 -29.92
C SER A 761 4.62 8.53 -29.19
N ASP A 762 5.34 7.51 -29.68
CA ASP A 762 5.39 6.20 -29.01
C ASP A 762 6.00 6.23 -27.60
N THR A 763 6.90 7.18 -27.34
CA THR A 763 7.48 7.40 -26.01
C THR A 763 6.68 8.39 -25.17
N ASP A 764 5.68 9.05 -25.76
CA ASP A 764 4.91 10.15 -25.17
C ASP A 764 3.46 10.09 -25.63
N ARG A 765 2.70 9.15 -25.05
CA ARG A 765 1.42 8.70 -25.58
C ARG A 765 0.21 9.41 -24.97
N VAL A 766 0.41 10.21 -23.94
CA VAL A 766 -0.66 10.86 -23.17
C VAL A 766 -0.19 12.23 -22.71
N ASP A 767 -0.95 13.27 -23.05
CA ASP A 767 -0.74 14.61 -22.53
C ASP A 767 -1.90 15.03 -21.64
N ILE A 768 -1.63 15.63 -20.48
CA ILE A 768 -2.69 16.01 -19.53
C ILE A 768 -2.71 17.52 -19.32
N TYR A 769 -3.89 18.10 -19.47
CA TYR A 769 -4.20 19.49 -19.21
C TYR A 769 -5.14 19.62 -18.02
N CYS A 770 -5.18 20.77 -17.35
CA CYS A 770 -6.20 21.02 -16.32
C CYS A 770 -6.82 22.41 -16.43
N PHE A 771 -8.09 22.54 -16.07
CA PHE A 771 -8.80 23.82 -16.02
C PHE A 771 -9.73 23.85 -14.81
N ASP A 772 -10.04 25.05 -14.34
CA ASP A 772 -10.86 25.24 -13.14
C ASP A 772 -12.23 25.80 -13.50
N VAL A 773 -13.27 25.17 -12.98
CA VAL A 773 -14.66 25.56 -13.13
C VAL A 773 -15.11 26.25 -11.84
N GLY A 774 -15.61 27.47 -11.96
CA GLY A 774 -15.89 28.33 -10.79
C GLY A 774 -17.31 28.16 -10.22
N LYS A 775 -18.23 27.63 -11.02
CA LYS A 775 -19.67 27.48 -10.74
C LYS A 775 -20.25 26.44 -11.69
N ASP A 776 -21.45 25.95 -11.42
CA ASP A 776 -22.17 25.07 -12.35
C ASP A 776 -22.38 25.76 -13.71
N GLU A 777 -21.71 25.28 -14.76
CA GLU A 777 -21.84 25.82 -16.12
C GLU A 777 -21.42 24.83 -17.22
N GLN A 778 -21.84 25.08 -18.46
CA GLN A 778 -21.48 24.24 -19.61
C GLN A 778 -20.09 24.59 -20.13
N TRP A 779 -19.29 23.57 -20.38
CA TRP A 779 -17.95 23.67 -20.96
C TRP A 779 -17.84 22.89 -22.26
N ASN A 780 -17.09 23.44 -23.22
CA ASN A 780 -16.84 22.85 -24.53
C ASN A 780 -15.35 22.51 -24.69
N ILE A 781 -15.08 21.33 -25.23
CA ILE A 781 -13.75 20.79 -25.49
C ILE A 781 -13.67 20.40 -26.96
N GLN A 782 -12.69 20.93 -27.67
CA GLN A 782 -12.46 20.64 -29.09
C GLN A 782 -11.02 20.21 -29.29
N LEU A 783 -10.82 18.99 -29.75
CA LEU A 783 -9.50 18.45 -30.11
C LEU A 783 -9.46 18.24 -31.61
N LYS A 784 -8.43 18.77 -32.28
CA LYS A 784 -8.19 18.53 -33.71
C LYS A 784 -6.80 17.94 -33.95
N THR A 785 -6.73 16.79 -34.60
CA THR A 785 -5.49 16.04 -34.87
C THR A 785 -5.02 16.20 -36.31
N LYS A 786 -3.76 15.86 -36.59
CA LYS A 786 -3.19 15.88 -37.94
C LYS A 786 -3.82 14.81 -38.84
N GLN A 787 -3.95 13.58 -38.33
CA GLN A 787 -4.61 12.46 -39.02
C GLN A 787 -5.97 12.17 -38.38
N ALA A 788 -6.91 11.62 -39.15
CA ALA A 788 -8.20 11.20 -38.62
C ALA A 788 -7.99 10.10 -37.57
N GLN A 789 -8.66 10.19 -36.43
CA GLN A 789 -8.53 9.26 -35.30
C GLN A 789 -7.09 9.12 -34.75
N GLY A 790 -6.22 10.12 -34.90
CA GLY A 790 -4.85 10.05 -34.35
C GLY A 790 -4.79 10.08 -32.81
N ALA A 791 -5.68 10.85 -32.18
CA ALA A 791 -5.77 10.99 -30.73
C ALA A 791 -7.21 11.32 -30.32
N THR A 792 -7.54 11.03 -29.06
CA THR A 792 -8.82 11.40 -28.46
C THR A 792 -8.60 11.94 -27.05
N TRP A 793 -9.68 12.27 -26.34
CA TRP A 793 -9.57 12.79 -24.98
C TRP A 793 -10.57 12.19 -23.99
N MET A 794 -10.21 12.22 -22.71
CA MET A 794 -11.08 11.91 -21.57
C MET A 794 -10.91 12.99 -20.51
N LEU A 795 -12.02 13.41 -19.91
CA LEU A 795 -12.04 14.44 -18.89
C LEU A 795 -12.38 13.82 -17.53
N TYR A 796 -11.59 14.13 -16.51
CA TYR A 796 -11.76 13.67 -15.13
C TYR A 796 -11.95 14.88 -14.21
N HIS A 797 -12.64 14.68 -13.09
CA HIS A 797 -12.79 15.71 -12.07
C HIS A 797 -11.80 15.43 -10.92
N GLU A 798 -11.29 16.48 -10.25
CA GLU A 798 -10.29 16.32 -9.18
C GLU A 798 -10.75 15.46 -7.99
N SER A 799 -12.06 15.29 -7.82
CA SER A 799 -12.63 14.39 -6.80
C SER A 799 -12.62 12.91 -7.21
N ASN A 800 -12.52 12.58 -8.49
CA ASN A 800 -12.55 11.20 -8.95
C ASN A 800 -11.75 11.06 -10.25
N LEU A 801 -10.48 10.70 -10.11
CA LEU A 801 -9.57 10.50 -11.25
C LEU A 801 -9.69 9.10 -11.86
N ASP A 802 -10.45 8.20 -11.23
CA ASP A 802 -10.69 6.84 -11.71
C ASP A 802 -11.95 6.72 -12.60
N ASP A 803 -12.79 7.77 -12.62
CA ASP A 803 -14.03 7.81 -13.40
C ASP A 803 -14.11 9.11 -14.20
N TYR A 804 -14.35 8.99 -15.51
CA TYR A 804 -14.31 10.14 -16.41
C TYR A 804 -15.64 10.90 -16.37
N ALA A 805 -15.55 12.20 -16.14
CA ALA A 805 -16.68 13.11 -16.15
C ALA A 805 -17.23 13.36 -17.58
N ALA A 806 -16.38 13.31 -18.60
CA ALA A 806 -16.81 13.44 -20.00
C ALA A 806 -15.83 12.81 -21.00
N LYS A 807 -16.36 12.48 -22.17
CA LYS A 807 -15.61 12.03 -23.36
C LYS A 807 -16.16 12.73 -24.61
N PRO A 808 -15.47 12.72 -25.76
CA PRO A 808 -15.98 13.33 -26.98
C PRO A 808 -17.35 12.75 -27.35
N THR A 809 -18.26 13.64 -27.74
CA THR A 809 -19.62 13.29 -28.19
C THR A 809 -19.77 13.41 -29.71
N GLN A 810 -18.80 14.04 -30.38
CA GLN A 810 -18.77 14.21 -31.83
C GLN A 810 -17.37 13.90 -32.38
N LEU A 811 -17.26 12.82 -33.15
CA LEU A 811 -16.04 12.45 -33.87
C LEU A 811 -16.25 12.73 -35.36
N ARG A 812 -15.45 13.62 -35.96
CA ARG A 812 -15.55 14.00 -37.38
C ARG A 812 -14.18 14.11 -38.01
N GLY A 813 -13.75 13.06 -38.72
CA GLY A 813 -12.46 13.03 -39.40
C GLY A 813 -11.31 13.30 -38.43
N THR A 814 -10.73 14.49 -38.51
CA THR A 814 -9.63 14.96 -37.63
C THR A 814 -10.09 15.66 -36.35
N SER A 815 -11.40 15.77 -36.06
CA SER A 815 -11.91 16.48 -34.88
C SER A 815 -12.62 15.54 -33.90
N SER A 816 -12.37 15.75 -32.61
CA SER A 816 -12.99 15.08 -31.47
C SER A 816 -13.52 16.13 -30.49
N ASP A 817 -14.82 16.40 -30.55
CA ASP A 817 -15.48 17.49 -29.84
C ASP A 817 -16.45 16.95 -28.78
N GLY A 818 -16.64 17.69 -27.69
CA GLY A 818 -17.58 17.33 -26.63
C GLY A 818 -17.87 18.47 -25.66
N SER A 819 -18.86 18.25 -24.81
CA SER A 819 -19.32 19.24 -23.84
C SER A 819 -19.71 18.58 -22.53
N ILE A 820 -19.64 19.31 -21.42
CA ILE A 820 -19.99 18.83 -20.09
C ILE A 820 -20.73 19.91 -19.27
N ALA A 821 -21.76 19.49 -18.53
CA ALA A 821 -22.30 20.27 -17.42
C ALA A 821 -21.31 20.17 -16.25
N ALA A 822 -20.37 21.10 -16.16
CA ALA A 822 -19.31 21.03 -15.17
C ALA A 822 -19.76 21.66 -13.84
N GLU A 823 -19.48 20.96 -12.74
CA GLU A 823 -19.64 21.45 -11.37
C GLU A 823 -18.36 22.21 -10.92
N PRO A 824 -18.40 22.98 -9.81
CA PRO A 824 -17.23 23.70 -9.33
C PRO A 824 -16.11 22.74 -8.91
N GLY A 825 -14.93 22.95 -9.50
CA GLY A 825 -13.73 22.19 -9.18
C GLY A 825 -12.71 22.23 -10.30
N THR A 826 -11.61 21.51 -10.11
CA THR A 826 -10.61 21.31 -11.15
C THR A 826 -10.95 20.08 -11.98
N TYR A 827 -10.83 20.22 -13.30
CA TYR A 827 -10.89 19.11 -14.24
C TYR A 827 -9.54 18.84 -14.88
N TYR A 828 -9.25 17.56 -15.13
CA TYR A 828 -8.06 17.06 -15.81
C TYR A 828 -8.46 16.43 -17.16
N LEU A 829 -7.94 16.97 -18.25
CA LEU A 829 -8.21 16.54 -19.61
C LEU A 829 -7.01 15.76 -20.15
N TYR A 830 -7.19 14.45 -20.29
CA TYR A 830 -6.21 13.52 -20.84
C TYR A 830 -6.41 13.46 -22.34
N ILE A 831 -5.37 13.75 -23.11
CA ILE A 831 -5.31 13.55 -24.55
C ILE A 831 -4.40 12.37 -24.80
N TYR A 832 -4.87 11.32 -25.46
CA TYR A 832 -4.07 10.10 -25.65
C TYR A 832 -4.11 9.59 -27.10
N ALA A 833 -3.00 8.96 -27.49
CA ALA A 833 -2.78 8.47 -28.85
C ALA A 833 -3.55 7.17 -29.08
N LEU A 834 -4.26 7.09 -30.20
CA LEU A 834 -5.00 5.89 -30.62
C LEU A 834 -4.17 4.95 -31.52
N GLY A 835 -2.97 5.37 -31.94
CA GLY A 835 -2.05 4.60 -32.77
C GLY A 835 -0.59 4.77 -32.36
N HIS A 836 0.32 4.19 -33.14
CA HIS A 836 1.78 4.24 -32.92
C HIS A 836 2.51 5.30 -33.76
N GLU A 837 1.77 6.08 -34.54
CA GLU A 837 2.36 7.17 -35.33
C GLU A 837 2.37 8.49 -34.57
N GLU A 838 3.35 9.33 -34.88
CA GLU A 838 3.48 10.68 -34.33
C GLU A 838 2.28 11.56 -34.70
N GLN A 839 1.56 12.11 -33.71
CA GLN A 839 0.37 12.92 -33.90
C GLN A 839 0.48 14.30 -33.26
N SER A 840 0.49 15.35 -34.08
CA SER A 840 0.27 16.72 -33.58
C SER A 840 -1.23 17.00 -33.43
N TYR A 841 -1.60 17.74 -32.39
CA TYR A 841 -2.98 18.14 -32.15
C TYR A 841 -3.11 19.62 -31.78
N ARG A 842 -4.35 20.11 -31.88
CA ARG A 842 -4.81 21.44 -31.46
C ARG A 842 -5.99 21.27 -30.51
N LEU A 843 -5.83 21.68 -29.25
CA LEU A 843 -6.84 21.65 -28.21
C LEU A 843 -7.46 23.04 -27.99
N VAL A 844 -8.77 23.13 -27.78
CA VAL A 844 -9.48 24.33 -27.30
C VAL A 844 -10.43 23.92 -26.18
N VAL A 845 -10.36 24.62 -25.05
CA VAL A 845 -11.25 24.44 -23.89
C VAL A 845 -11.85 25.80 -23.48
N ARG A 846 -13.17 25.89 -23.34
CA ARG A 846 -13.86 27.14 -22.95
C ARG A 846 -15.26 26.91 -22.37
N PRO A 847 -15.75 27.81 -21.50
CA PRO A 847 -17.17 27.84 -21.11
C PRO A 847 -18.05 28.27 -22.28
N GLU A 848 -19.28 27.78 -22.32
CA GLU A 848 -20.28 28.19 -23.31
C GLU A 848 -20.87 29.56 -22.95
N THR A 849 -20.38 30.62 -23.59
CA THR A 849 -20.89 31.98 -23.32
C THR A 849 -22.26 32.19 -23.95
N GLY A 850 -23.32 32.02 -23.14
CA GLY A 850 -24.60 32.73 -23.24
C GLY A 850 -25.47 32.52 -24.48
N ALA A 851 -26.34 31.50 -24.45
CA ALA A 851 -27.65 31.54 -25.10
C ALA A 851 -28.70 30.66 -24.37
N ARG A 852 -29.60 31.36 -23.65
CA ARG A 852 -30.97 30.99 -23.22
C ARG A 852 -31.30 29.51 -22.99
N GLN A 853 -31.69 29.25 -21.73
CA GLN A 853 -32.61 28.19 -21.32
C GLN A 853 -33.64 27.83 -22.41
N LYS A 854 -33.65 26.55 -22.82
CA LYS A 854 -34.85 25.89 -23.31
C LYS A 854 -34.96 24.52 -22.65
N HIS A 855 -35.91 24.44 -21.73
CA HIS A 855 -36.45 23.20 -21.22
C HIS A 855 -37.11 22.37 -22.34
N ASN A 856 -37.01 21.06 -22.17
CA ASN A 856 -37.86 19.99 -22.69
C ASN A 856 -37.82 19.69 -24.18
N GLN A 857 -36.96 18.75 -24.55
CA GLN A 857 -37.35 17.63 -25.42
C GLN A 857 -36.86 16.33 -24.79
N LYS A 858 -37.79 15.39 -24.60
CA LYS A 858 -37.54 14.00 -24.23
C LYS A 858 -36.66 13.41 -25.34
N ARG A 859 -35.36 13.22 -25.08
CA ARG A 859 -34.42 12.67 -26.06
C ARG A 859 -34.55 11.15 -26.04
N GLU A 860 -34.91 10.55 -27.18
CA GLU A 860 -34.66 9.13 -27.41
C GLU A 860 -33.14 8.91 -27.36
N LEU A 861 -32.71 7.97 -26.54
CA LEU A 861 -31.31 7.59 -26.43
C LEU A 861 -30.87 6.98 -27.78
N PRO A 862 -29.65 7.29 -28.27
CA PRO A 862 -29.15 6.67 -29.49
C PRO A 862 -29.11 5.14 -29.33
N PRO A 863 -29.28 4.36 -30.42
CA PRO A 863 -29.28 2.91 -30.35
C PRO A 863 -27.98 2.42 -29.71
N PHE A 864 -28.09 1.49 -28.78
CA PHE A 864 -26.92 0.84 -28.18
C PHE A 864 -26.37 -0.17 -29.20
N GLU A 865 -25.11 0.00 -29.59
CA GLU A 865 -24.37 -0.98 -30.40
C GLU A 865 -23.60 -1.89 -29.46
N GLU A 866 -23.78 -3.19 -29.63
CA GLU A 866 -23.03 -4.18 -28.87
C GLU A 866 -21.54 -4.21 -29.30
N THR A 867 -20.71 -4.74 -28.42
CA THR A 867 -19.29 -5.00 -28.65
C THR A 867 -18.95 -6.41 -28.17
N GLU A 868 -18.38 -7.23 -29.04
CA GLU A 868 -17.95 -8.59 -28.73
C GLU A 868 -16.57 -8.66 -28.05
N PRO A 869 -16.31 -9.66 -27.17
CA PRO A 869 -17.25 -10.71 -26.74
C PRO A 869 -18.14 -10.24 -25.58
N ASN A 870 -19.44 -10.54 -25.59
CA ASN A 870 -20.38 -10.24 -24.51
C ASN A 870 -21.15 -11.48 -23.99
N ASP A 871 -20.60 -12.67 -24.20
CA ASP A 871 -21.25 -13.96 -23.97
C ASP A 871 -21.38 -14.34 -22.47
N HIS A 872 -20.80 -13.56 -21.55
CA HIS A 872 -20.81 -13.86 -20.11
C HIS A 872 -21.18 -12.63 -19.28
N PRO A 873 -21.79 -12.78 -18.08
CA PRO A 873 -22.04 -11.67 -17.16
C PRO A 873 -20.86 -10.72 -16.91
N ASP A 874 -19.63 -11.26 -16.85
CA ASP A 874 -18.41 -10.47 -16.60
C ASP A 874 -17.95 -9.67 -17.84
N THR A 875 -18.45 -10.02 -19.02
CA THR A 875 -18.21 -9.33 -20.29
C THR A 875 -19.47 -8.66 -20.82
N ALA A 876 -20.54 -8.61 -20.02
CA ALA A 876 -21.84 -8.13 -20.46
C ALA A 876 -21.80 -6.69 -20.95
N ASN A 877 -22.48 -6.46 -22.07
CA ASN A 877 -22.61 -5.15 -22.68
C ASN A 877 -23.60 -4.28 -21.89
N GLY A 878 -23.14 -3.14 -21.39
CA GLY A 878 -23.98 -2.20 -20.65
C GLY A 878 -23.18 -1.06 -20.03
N LEU A 879 -23.83 -0.07 -19.41
CA LEU A 879 -25.22 -0.06 -18.95
C LEU A 879 -26.24 0.36 -20.03
N ILE A 880 -27.27 -0.45 -20.26
CA ILE A 880 -28.40 -0.12 -21.15
C ILE A 880 -29.53 0.52 -20.35
N HIS A 881 -29.99 1.68 -20.78
CA HIS A 881 -31.05 2.41 -20.08
C HIS A 881 -32.46 2.04 -20.59
N VAL A 882 -33.44 2.06 -19.68
CA VAL A 882 -34.86 1.89 -20.03
C VAL A 882 -35.30 2.98 -21.02
N GLY A 883 -35.75 2.57 -22.20
CA GLY A 883 -36.12 3.42 -23.33
C GLY A 883 -35.10 3.43 -24.47
N GLN A 884 -33.91 2.84 -24.29
CA GLN A 884 -32.92 2.64 -25.34
C GLN A 884 -33.26 1.38 -26.16
N SER A 885 -33.13 1.48 -27.48
CA SER A 885 -33.22 0.30 -28.38
C SER A 885 -31.80 -0.16 -28.70
N LEU A 886 -31.58 -1.45 -28.86
CA LEU A 886 -30.29 -2.02 -29.21
C LEU A 886 -30.44 -2.98 -30.39
N SER A 887 -29.39 -3.12 -31.17
CA SER A 887 -29.30 -4.09 -32.26
C SER A 887 -28.12 -5.00 -31.99
N GLY A 888 -28.34 -6.30 -32.15
CA GLY A 888 -27.33 -7.32 -31.90
C GLY A 888 -27.32 -8.43 -32.94
N THR A 889 -26.23 -9.18 -32.99
CA THR A 889 -25.94 -10.20 -33.98
C THR A 889 -25.22 -11.41 -33.39
N LEU A 890 -25.87 -12.59 -33.41
CA LEU A 890 -25.25 -13.87 -33.03
C LEU A 890 -24.74 -14.61 -34.26
N ASN A 891 -23.49 -14.34 -34.67
CA ASN A 891 -22.93 -14.81 -35.94
C ASN A 891 -21.90 -15.93 -35.77
N GLY A 892 -21.97 -16.97 -36.60
CA GLY A 892 -21.00 -18.07 -36.59
C GLY A 892 -20.90 -18.75 -35.22
N GLY A 893 -19.72 -18.65 -34.58
CA GLY A 893 -19.38 -19.27 -33.30
C GLY A 893 -19.85 -18.52 -32.05
N ASP A 894 -20.47 -17.35 -32.21
CA ASP A 894 -21.12 -16.60 -31.15
C ASP A 894 -22.58 -17.11 -30.99
N TRP A 895 -22.88 -17.59 -29.78
CA TRP A 895 -24.13 -18.25 -29.43
C TRP A 895 -25.01 -17.44 -28.51
N GLU A 896 -24.47 -16.45 -27.82
CA GLU A 896 -25.17 -15.75 -26.76
C GLU A 896 -24.59 -14.36 -26.47
N ASP A 897 -25.49 -13.40 -26.23
CA ASP A 897 -25.20 -12.02 -25.85
C ASP A 897 -25.75 -11.73 -24.45
N VAL A 898 -24.94 -11.15 -23.58
CA VAL A 898 -25.38 -10.71 -22.25
C VAL A 898 -25.38 -9.18 -22.15
N PHE A 899 -26.48 -8.63 -21.67
CA PHE A 899 -26.66 -7.19 -21.48
C PHE A 899 -26.94 -6.81 -20.03
N LEU A 900 -26.34 -5.70 -19.56
CA LEU A 900 -26.49 -5.19 -18.19
C LEU A 900 -27.48 -4.01 -18.13
N ILE A 901 -28.49 -4.11 -17.27
CA ILE A 901 -29.55 -3.11 -17.12
C ILE A 901 -29.74 -2.74 -15.64
N ASP A 902 -29.67 -1.45 -15.33
CA ASP A 902 -30.00 -0.90 -14.01
C ASP A 902 -31.41 -0.32 -14.02
N VAL A 903 -32.19 -0.75 -13.04
CA VAL A 903 -33.50 -0.21 -12.75
C VAL A 903 -33.38 0.64 -11.49
N ASP A 904 -33.41 1.97 -11.65
CA ASP A 904 -33.18 2.92 -10.54
C ASP A 904 -34.28 2.90 -9.47
N GLN A 905 -35.52 2.55 -9.85
CA GLN A 905 -36.68 2.48 -8.96
C GLN A 905 -37.68 1.41 -9.43
N PRO A 906 -38.47 0.79 -8.53
CA PRO A 906 -39.43 -0.24 -8.90
C PRO A 906 -40.40 0.23 -10.00
N SER A 907 -40.45 -0.49 -11.11
CA SER A 907 -41.17 -0.07 -12.31
C SER A 907 -41.78 -1.25 -13.07
N LEU A 908 -42.65 -0.95 -14.04
CA LEU A 908 -43.28 -1.95 -14.91
C LEU A 908 -42.54 -1.96 -16.26
N LEU A 909 -41.71 -2.96 -16.47
CA LEU A 909 -40.80 -3.05 -17.61
C LEU A 909 -41.36 -4.00 -18.68
N GLN A 910 -41.15 -3.66 -19.95
CA GLN A 910 -41.46 -4.49 -21.11
C GLN A 910 -40.22 -4.72 -21.96
N ILE A 911 -39.83 -5.98 -22.10
CA ILE A 911 -38.75 -6.40 -23.00
C ILE A 911 -39.38 -6.88 -24.30
N LYS A 912 -38.89 -6.39 -25.44
CA LYS A 912 -39.30 -6.83 -26.78
C LYS A 912 -38.06 -7.13 -27.61
N LEU A 913 -37.99 -8.34 -28.17
CA LEU A 913 -37.00 -8.72 -29.17
C LEU A 913 -37.71 -8.90 -30.51
N GLU A 914 -37.21 -8.24 -31.54
CA GLU A 914 -37.61 -8.40 -32.94
C GLU A 914 -36.46 -9.04 -33.72
N ARG A 915 -36.72 -10.21 -34.29
CA ARG A 915 -35.76 -10.88 -35.17
C ARG A 915 -35.71 -10.11 -36.49
N LEU A 916 -34.51 -9.83 -36.96
CA LEU A 916 -34.24 -9.18 -38.24
C LEU A 916 -33.66 -10.19 -39.25
N LEU A 917 -32.91 -11.18 -38.78
CA LEU A 917 -32.38 -12.32 -39.53
C LEU A 917 -32.37 -13.56 -38.61
N GLY A 918 -32.61 -14.75 -39.18
CA GLY A 918 -32.68 -16.01 -38.42
C GLY A 918 -34.00 -16.22 -37.67
N THR A 919 -34.22 -17.44 -37.19
CA THR A 919 -35.48 -17.87 -36.53
C THR A 919 -35.30 -18.36 -35.10
N ASP A 920 -34.15 -18.91 -34.74
CA ASP A 920 -33.91 -19.69 -33.54
C ASP A 920 -33.18 -18.92 -32.43
N VAL A 921 -33.73 -17.76 -32.03
CA VAL A 921 -33.22 -16.93 -30.92
C VAL A 921 -34.26 -16.75 -29.83
N SER A 922 -33.84 -16.69 -28.57
CA SER A 922 -34.67 -16.35 -27.42
C SER A 922 -33.93 -15.45 -26.43
N TRP A 923 -34.60 -15.01 -25.36
CA TRP A 923 -33.94 -14.25 -24.29
C TRP A 923 -34.43 -14.65 -22.90
N MET A 924 -33.61 -14.37 -21.89
CA MET A 924 -33.94 -14.57 -20.48
C MET A 924 -33.47 -13.40 -19.62
N TRP A 925 -34.18 -13.14 -18.53
CA TRP A 925 -33.91 -12.05 -17.59
C TRP A 925 -33.72 -12.55 -16.16
N TYR A 926 -32.65 -12.12 -15.49
CA TYR A 926 -32.37 -12.47 -14.10
C TYR A 926 -31.62 -11.37 -13.33
N PRO A 927 -31.85 -11.22 -12.01
CA PRO A 927 -31.16 -10.24 -11.17
C PRO A 927 -29.68 -10.60 -10.96
N GLU A 928 -28.83 -9.57 -10.85
CA GLU A 928 -27.42 -9.72 -10.47
C GLU A 928 -27.33 -10.27 -9.04
N GLY A 929 -26.61 -11.39 -8.86
CA GLY A 929 -26.36 -12.00 -7.55
C GLY A 929 -27.41 -13.00 -7.05
N ASN A 930 -28.47 -13.33 -7.80
CA ASN A 930 -29.43 -14.36 -7.38
C ASN A 930 -29.86 -15.30 -8.52
N LYS A 931 -29.24 -16.50 -8.58
CA LYS A 931 -29.50 -17.56 -9.57
C LYS A 931 -30.66 -18.50 -9.19
N GLU A 932 -31.30 -18.32 -8.02
CA GLU A 932 -32.34 -19.24 -7.51
C GLU A 932 -33.77 -18.87 -7.95
N ARG A 933 -34.00 -17.65 -8.44
CA ARG A 933 -35.30 -17.28 -9.03
C ARG A 933 -35.39 -17.82 -10.47
N PRO A 934 -36.52 -18.44 -10.89
CA PRO A 934 -36.67 -18.89 -12.26
C PRO A 934 -36.49 -17.69 -13.21
N PRO A 935 -35.63 -17.80 -14.24
CA PRO A 935 -35.39 -16.71 -15.17
C PRO A 935 -36.68 -16.36 -15.89
N LEU A 936 -36.93 -15.07 -16.09
CA LEU A 936 -38.11 -14.63 -16.82
C LEU A 936 -37.84 -14.71 -18.32
N THR A 937 -38.72 -15.38 -19.05
CA THR A 937 -38.63 -15.62 -20.50
C THR A 937 -39.82 -14.96 -21.25
N PRO A 938 -39.78 -14.85 -22.59
CA PRO A 938 -40.85 -14.25 -23.36
C PRO A 938 -42.19 -14.94 -23.13
N THR A 939 -43.24 -14.18 -22.81
CA THR A 939 -44.60 -14.71 -22.56
C THR A 939 -45.54 -14.56 -23.76
N ALA A 940 -45.16 -13.76 -24.77
CA ALA A 940 -45.93 -13.57 -26.00
C ALA A 940 -44.99 -13.60 -27.22
N ILE A 941 -45.34 -14.44 -28.21
CA ILE A 941 -44.62 -14.58 -29.48
C ILE A 941 -45.62 -14.31 -30.62
N ASP A 942 -45.31 -13.34 -31.48
CA ASP A 942 -46.12 -12.97 -32.64
C ASP A 942 -45.21 -12.73 -33.87
N GLY A 943 -45.27 -13.65 -34.83
CA GLY A 943 -44.41 -13.62 -36.01
C GLY A 943 -42.94 -13.52 -35.64
N ASN A 944 -42.27 -12.43 -36.04
CA ASN A 944 -40.85 -12.22 -35.77
C ASN A 944 -40.54 -11.53 -34.43
N ARG A 945 -41.53 -11.33 -33.56
CA ARG A 945 -41.38 -10.59 -32.30
C ARG A 945 -41.70 -11.45 -31.10
N MET A 946 -40.95 -11.26 -30.02
CA MET A 946 -41.20 -11.88 -28.72
C MET A 946 -41.10 -10.85 -27.60
N SER A 947 -41.96 -10.95 -26.59
CA SER A 947 -41.97 -9.99 -25.49
C SER A 947 -42.49 -10.56 -24.17
N ALA A 948 -42.09 -9.93 -23.08
CA ALA A 948 -42.72 -10.09 -21.77
C ALA A 948 -42.86 -8.73 -21.08
N LYS A 949 -43.90 -8.59 -20.25
CA LYS A 949 -44.15 -7.39 -19.45
C LYS A 949 -44.35 -7.78 -18.00
N PHE A 950 -43.58 -7.19 -17.10
CA PHE A 950 -43.51 -7.63 -15.70
C PHE A 950 -43.10 -6.48 -14.78
N LYS A 951 -43.42 -6.60 -13.50
CA LYS A 951 -42.95 -5.66 -12.47
C LYS A 951 -41.54 -6.05 -12.04
N VAL A 952 -40.66 -5.07 -11.94
CA VAL A 952 -39.26 -5.24 -11.57
C VAL A 952 -38.92 -4.28 -10.43
N GLU A 953 -38.20 -4.76 -9.42
CA GLU A 953 -37.73 -3.95 -8.29
C GLU A 953 -36.47 -3.17 -8.68
N SER A 954 -36.10 -2.14 -7.91
CA SER A 954 -34.84 -1.44 -8.16
C SER A 954 -33.64 -2.38 -7.97
N GLY A 955 -32.69 -2.33 -8.87
CA GLY A 955 -31.51 -3.18 -8.85
C GLY A 955 -30.93 -3.40 -10.25
N ARG A 956 -29.85 -4.18 -10.29
CA ARG A 956 -29.14 -4.55 -11.51
C ARG A 956 -29.58 -5.92 -12.01
N TYR A 957 -29.70 -6.06 -13.32
CA TYR A 957 -30.20 -7.27 -13.96
C TYR A 957 -29.42 -7.57 -15.25
N TYR A 958 -29.35 -8.86 -15.56
CA TYR A 958 -28.83 -9.38 -16.82
C TYR A 958 -29.99 -9.73 -17.76
N LEU A 959 -29.87 -9.31 -19.01
CA LEU A 959 -30.70 -9.72 -20.12
C LEU A 959 -29.85 -10.53 -21.09
N HIS A 960 -30.09 -11.83 -21.13
CA HIS A 960 -29.31 -12.79 -21.90
C HIS A 960 -30.08 -13.21 -23.15
N VAL A 961 -29.53 -12.98 -24.34
CA VAL A 961 -30.09 -13.34 -25.64
C VAL A 961 -29.26 -14.50 -26.19
N TYR A 962 -29.88 -15.57 -26.68
CA TYR A 962 -29.14 -16.77 -27.08
C TYR A 962 -29.83 -17.51 -28.24
N LYS A 963 -29.04 -18.21 -29.06
CA LYS A 963 -29.54 -19.00 -30.20
C LYS A 963 -29.52 -20.51 -29.94
N HIS A 964 -30.43 -21.24 -30.61
CA HIS A 964 -30.60 -22.68 -30.43
C HIS A 964 -29.97 -23.54 -31.53
N ASN A 965 -29.69 -22.96 -32.70
CA ASN A 965 -29.13 -23.63 -33.85
C ASN A 965 -27.96 -22.82 -34.43
N ALA A 966 -27.09 -23.49 -35.20
CA ALA A 966 -25.95 -22.86 -35.87
C ALA A 966 -26.39 -22.08 -37.12
N GLU A 967 -27.13 -20.98 -36.89
CA GLU A 967 -27.48 -19.97 -37.88
C GLU A 967 -27.04 -18.57 -37.42
N ASP A 968 -26.93 -17.64 -38.38
CA ASP A 968 -26.64 -16.23 -38.10
C ASP A 968 -27.94 -15.52 -37.72
N ILE A 969 -27.99 -14.97 -36.51
CA ILE A 969 -29.15 -14.24 -36.00
C ILE A 969 -28.82 -12.75 -35.99
N HIS A 970 -29.68 -11.90 -36.54
CA HIS A 970 -29.67 -10.46 -36.24
C HIS A 970 -30.97 -10.11 -35.53
N TYR A 971 -30.93 -9.31 -34.49
CA TYR A 971 -32.10 -8.93 -33.73
C TYR A 971 -32.05 -7.47 -33.27
N MET A 972 -33.21 -6.95 -32.89
CA MET A 972 -33.37 -5.65 -32.26
C MET A 972 -34.10 -5.84 -30.94
N LEU A 973 -33.52 -5.37 -29.86
CA LEU A 973 -34.04 -5.50 -28.51
C LEU A 973 -34.44 -4.12 -27.97
N GLN A 974 -35.61 -4.06 -27.32
CA GLN A 974 -36.15 -2.84 -26.73
C GLN A 974 -36.56 -3.12 -25.29
N VAL A 975 -36.05 -2.31 -24.38
CA VAL A 975 -36.36 -2.38 -22.96
C VAL A 975 -37.08 -1.10 -22.59
N ARG A 976 -38.37 -1.19 -22.24
CA ARG A 976 -39.27 -0.03 -22.10
C ARG A 976 -40.04 0.03 -20.79
#